data_AF-A0A8C3CPR5-F1
#
_entry.id   AF-A0A8C3CPR5-F1
#
_cell.length_a   1.000
_cell.length_b   1.000
_cell.length_c   1.000
_cell.angle_alpha   90.00
_cell.angle_beta   90.00
_cell.angle_gamma   90.00
#
_symmetry.space_group_name_H-M   'P 1'
#
loop_
_entity.id
_entity.type
_entity.pdbx_description
1 polymer ?
#
loop_
_entity_poly.entity_id
_entity_poly.type
_entity_poly.pdbx_seq_one_letter_code
_entity_poly.pdbx_strand_id
1 'polypeptide(L)'
;MGISAPLQAGTERGPASCRRIAAGPGRAGGALWGRQQQEGSRRSPARLGDAVSSPGAISSGSLRASSPARRPSAGTRSDAGTGTDTRRRGGKGRRRRPAPEGREEPRRAARKEEAQPQRSRKRRAAAPAPPPPMEAAAGPLLPRGRPQAVRLRRRRSVLDGAGRGAAAQPGAGKREGGRGGGGRGRGAGPSPAGGASAGAAGGTSALTALAVAVRVLNCALVRSSFVPDEYWQALEVAHRLAFGYGHLTWEWAQRLRGSAYPLLLAAIYKALQLLGKDDVQLLIWVPRLVQAVLAAFADVKLYLLVRHLENAETAKYVYFCQLCSWFTWYSCTRTLTNTMETLLTIFALYYYPIKGSKTGSSCKYLTLIALAIVIRPTAAIPWIPLVFSHFLREQRKADLILHNCIPVGLVTLGISLITDRVFFGEWVLVQLNFLKFNVLQNLGTFYGSHPWHWYLTQGLPIILGTHLPFFIHGCVLAPKRYRIFLMAVIWTVLVYSTLSHKEFRFIYPVLPFCMFFCGFSLKHLKAWKKSAASFLLVSNLLPALYTGLIHQRGTLDVMSHVQELCKDSNQSQAFVFIMMPCHSTPFYSHVHCPLKMRFLQCPPDLTGNESYIDEADVFYSNPLGWLNKEFYNDTLLPSHLIFFSVLEQEISAFLALKGYEKTATIFHTHVPQGRVGSHIYLYRRGLK
;
A
#
# COMPACT_ATOMS: atom_id res chain seq x y z
N MET A 1 10.59 -20.04 9.46
CA MET A 1 10.55 -19.51 8.07
C MET A 1 10.93 -18.03 8.14
N GLY A 2 11.87 -17.56 7.31
CA GLY A 2 12.41 -16.20 7.43
C GLY A 2 11.39 -15.14 7.02
N ILE A 3 11.20 -14.12 7.87
CA ILE A 3 10.46 -12.90 7.51
C ILE A 3 11.43 -12.00 6.73
N SER A 4 11.71 -12.41 5.50
CA SER A 4 12.80 -11.87 4.66
C SER A 4 12.38 -11.66 3.21
N ALA A 5 11.08 -11.72 2.91
CA ALA A 5 10.53 -11.12 1.71
C ALA A 5 10.33 -9.62 1.98
N PRO A 6 11.00 -8.70 1.25
CA PRO A 6 10.81 -7.27 1.45
C PRO A 6 9.38 -6.88 1.07
N LEU A 7 8.74 -6.03 1.88
CA LEU A 7 7.43 -5.46 1.56
C LEU A 7 7.52 -4.38 0.46
N GLN A 8 8.73 -3.98 0.08
CA GLN A 8 9.03 -3.20 -1.12
C GLN A 8 8.92 -4.10 -2.38
N ALA A 9 7.70 -4.20 -2.89
CA ALA A 9 7.40 -4.71 -4.24
C ALA A 9 7.05 -3.56 -5.23
N GLY A 10 7.27 -2.29 -4.83
CA GLY A 10 6.75 -1.12 -5.55
C GLY A 10 7.72 0.05 -5.75
N THR A 11 9.02 -0.10 -5.47
CA THR A 11 10.00 1.01 -5.54
C THR A 11 11.37 0.69 -6.14
N GLU A 12 11.73 -0.57 -6.43
CA GLU A 12 13.04 -0.89 -7.02
C GLU A 12 12.93 -1.52 -8.43
N ARG A 13 13.62 -0.89 -9.38
CA ARG A 13 13.90 -1.45 -10.71
C ARG A 13 15.10 -2.39 -10.57
N GLY A 14 14.97 -3.65 -11.00
CA GLY A 14 16.12 -4.56 -11.10
C GLY A 14 17.06 -4.13 -12.24
N PRO A 15 18.39 -4.24 -12.08
CA PRO A 15 19.35 -3.80 -13.10
C PRO A 15 19.26 -4.66 -14.38
N ALA A 16 18.74 -4.08 -15.45
CA ALA A 16 18.59 -4.74 -16.74
C ALA A 16 19.92 -4.80 -17.52
N SER A 17 20.81 -5.73 -17.17
CA SER A 17 22.03 -6.00 -17.95
C SER A 17 22.38 -7.49 -18.02
N CYS A 18 21.60 -8.25 -18.79
CA CYS A 18 21.94 -9.62 -19.16
C CYS A 18 22.86 -9.64 -20.40
N ARG A 19 24.05 -9.04 -20.29
CA ARG A 19 25.07 -9.11 -21.36
C ARG A 19 25.60 -10.54 -21.48
N ARG A 20 25.08 -11.29 -22.46
CA ARG A 20 25.70 -12.51 -22.95
C ARG A 20 27.07 -12.17 -23.55
N ILE A 21 28.15 -12.39 -22.81
CA ILE A 21 29.50 -12.42 -23.40
C ILE A 21 29.61 -13.75 -24.15
N ALA A 22 29.79 -13.68 -25.47
CA ALA A 22 30.00 -14.87 -26.29
C ALA A 22 31.40 -15.44 -26.04
N ALA A 23 31.50 -16.77 -25.89
CA ALA A 23 32.78 -17.44 -25.75
C ALA A 23 33.49 -17.57 -27.11
N GLY A 24 34.75 -17.16 -27.18
CA GLY A 24 35.69 -17.41 -28.27
C GLY A 24 36.97 -18.05 -27.71
N PRO A 25 37.64 -18.97 -28.44
CA PRO A 25 38.59 -19.89 -27.81
C PRO A 25 40.02 -19.34 -27.68
N GLY A 26 40.64 -19.57 -26.51
CA GLY A 26 42.09 -19.44 -26.25
C GLY A 26 42.65 -20.76 -25.72
N ARG A 27 43.92 -21.08 -26.04
CA ARG A 27 44.55 -22.40 -25.78
C ARG A 27 45.64 -22.36 -24.69
N ALA A 28 45.66 -23.43 -23.89
CA ALA A 28 46.83 -24.14 -23.34
C ALA A 28 47.79 -23.43 -22.32
N GLY A 29 48.56 -24.28 -21.60
CA GLY A 29 49.36 -23.94 -20.41
C GLY A 29 48.54 -24.09 -19.11
N GLY A 30 48.96 -24.79 -18.05
CA GLY A 30 50.30 -25.26 -17.65
C GLY A 30 50.92 -24.30 -16.62
N ALA A 31 51.33 -24.69 -15.40
CA ALA A 31 51.44 -26.03 -14.82
C ALA A 31 51.51 -26.04 -13.26
N LEU A 32 51.36 -27.25 -12.68
CA LEU A 32 52.05 -27.86 -11.50
C LEU A 32 52.30 -27.11 -10.16
N TRP A 33 52.04 -27.87 -9.07
CA TRP A 33 52.46 -27.70 -7.65
C TRP A 33 52.03 -26.41 -6.90
N GLY A 34 51.91 -26.41 -5.56
CA GLY A 34 52.17 -27.47 -4.58
C GLY A 34 51.52 -27.24 -3.20
N ARG A 35 51.68 -28.20 -2.26
CA ARG A 35 51.18 -28.13 -0.87
C ARG A 35 52.32 -27.79 0.10
N GLN A 36 52.02 -27.06 1.19
CA GLN A 36 52.18 -27.46 2.61
C GLN A 36 51.71 -26.29 3.52
N GLN A 37 50.99 -26.52 4.64
CA GLN A 37 51.48 -26.81 6.01
C GLN A 37 52.59 -25.88 6.54
N GLN A 38 52.74 -25.58 7.83
CA GLN A 38 51.87 -25.43 9.03
C GLN A 38 52.80 -24.90 10.15
N GLU A 39 52.32 -24.69 11.39
CA GLU A 39 53.13 -24.27 12.57
C GLU A 39 53.66 -22.81 12.51
N GLY A 40 54.00 -22.14 13.63
CA GLY A 40 53.63 -22.43 15.03
C GLY A 40 54.54 -21.82 16.12
N SER A 41 53.93 -21.41 17.24
CA SER A 41 54.51 -21.29 18.60
C SER A 41 55.19 -19.98 19.07
N ARG A 42 54.99 -19.70 20.38
CA ARG A 42 55.78 -18.86 21.34
C ARG A 42 55.76 -17.32 21.24
N ARG A 43 55.90 -16.54 22.34
CA ARG A 43 55.47 -16.67 23.78
C ARG A 43 55.81 -15.38 24.58
N SER A 44 54.81 -14.66 25.12
CA SER A 44 54.82 -13.89 26.42
C SER A 44 55.96 -12.85 26.68
N PRO A 45 56.07 -12.18 27.86
CA PRO A 45 55.14 -11.87 28.98
C PRO A 45 54.68 -10.38 28.95
N ALA A 46 54.10 -9.70 29.96
CA ALA A 46 53.95 -9.89 31.42
C ALA A 46 52.64 -9.22 31.96
N ARG A 47 51.95 -9.78 32.97
CA ARG A 47 51.91 -9.40 34.42
C ARG A 47 51.26 -8.04 34.76
N LEU A 48 50.49 -7.85 35.85
CA LEU A 48 49.83 -8.75 36.82
C LEU A 48 48.60 -8.01 37.42
N GLY A 49 47.49 -8.68 37.73
CA GLY A 49 47.07 -8.94 39.13
C GLY A 49 45.85 -8.06 39.51
N ASP A 50 44.97 -8.38 40.46
CA ASP A 50 44.70 -9.62 41.22
C ASP A 50 43.17 -9.65 41.56
N ALA A 51 42.50 -10.82 41.56
CA ALA A 51 41.98 -11.57 42.72
C ALA A 51 41.00 -10.80 43.66
N VAL A 52 39.95 -11.38 44.27
CA VAL A 52 39.52 -12.79 44.51
C VAL A 52 37.99 -12.92 44.14
N SER A 53 37.07 -13.82 44.50
CA SER A 53 36.87 -14.95 45.46
C SER A 53 35.92 -16.04 44.88
N SER A 54 35.81 -17.20 45.56
CA SER A 54 34.74 -18.23 45.47
C SER A 54 34.67 -18.94 46.86
N PRO A 55 34.13 -20.16 47.14
CA PRO A 55 33.48 -21.21 46.32
C PRO A 55 32.18 -21.80 46.95
N GLY A 56 31.79 -23.04 46.55
CA GLY A 56 30.75 -23.89 47.18
C GLY A 56 29.52 -24.09 46.28
N ALA A 57 29.13 -25.27 45.76
CA ALA A 57 29.39 -26.71 46.06
C ALA A 57 28.74 -27.18 47.39
N ILE A 58 28.09 -28.36 47.54
CA ILE A 58 28.42 -29.75 47.10
C ILE A 58 27.15 -30.63 46.80
N SER A 59 27.35 -31.88 46.37
CA SER A 59 26.44 -32.99 45.94
C SER A 59 25.61 -33.69 47.08
N SER A 60 24.98 -34.90 47.00
CA SER A 60 24.99 -36.09 46.09
C SER A 60 23.90 -37.16 46.41
N GLY A 61 23.47 -37.96 45.41
CA GLY A 61 23.00 -39.39 45.55
C GLY A 61 21.51 -39.66 45.92
N SER A 62 20.96 -40.90 45.85
CA SER A 62 21.34 -42.16 45.13
C SER A 62 20.25 -43.27 45.20
N LEU A 63 20.16 -44.17 44.19
CA LEU A 63 19.45 -45.50 44.15
C LEU A 63 17.89 -45.52 44.27
N ARG A 64 17.12 -46.59 43.93
CA ARG A 64 17.38 -48.03 43.62
C ARG A 64 16.40 -48.63 42.54
N ALA A 65 16.50 -49.95 42.31
CA ALA A 65 15.88 -50.81 41.25
C ALA A 65 14.31 -50.92 41.28
N SER A 66 13.58 -51.52 40.32
CA SER A 66 13.79 -52.84 39.67
C SER A 66 12.99 -53.12 38.35
N SER A 67 13.29 -54.26 37.71
CA SER A 67 12.68 -54.88 36.50
C SER A 67 12.07 -56.28 36.90
N PRO A 68 11.53 -57.21 36.04
CA PRO A 68 11.91 -57.51 34.64
C PRO A 68 10.82 -58.06 33.65
N ALA A 69 11.23 -58.22 32.37
CA ALA A 69 10.75 -59.19 31.36
C ALA A 69 9.31 -59.02 30.77
N ARG A 70 8.93 -59.57 29.61
CA ARG A 70 9.58 -60.52 28.65
C ARG A 70 9.59 -60.02 27.19
N ARG A 71 10.47 -60.64 26.39
CA ARG A 71 10.57 -60.72 24.91
C ARG A 71 10.55 -62.24 24.54
N PRO A 72 10.69 -62.69 23.28
CA PRO A 72 10.40 -62.09 21.97
C PRO A 72 9.58 -63.04 21.06
N SER A 73 9.39 -62.68 19.78
CA SER A 73 9.52 -63.65 18.66
C SER A 73 9.78 -62.92 17.33
N ALA A 74 10.58 -63.51 16.45
CA ALA A 74 10.79 -63.05 15.08
C ALA A 74 10.48 -64.20 14.10
N GLY A 75 10.16 -63.89 12.84
CA GLY A 75 9.88 -64.89 11.81
C GLY A 75 10.19 -64.36 10.42
N THR A 76 11.12 -65.01 9.72
CA THR A 76 11.49 -64.74 8.32
C THR A 76 11.55 -66.06 7.55
N ARG A 77 10.83 -66.12 6.42
CA ARG A 77 10.93 -67.01 5.24
C ARG A 77 10.04 -66.32 4.19
N SER A 78 10.49 -65.96 2.98
CA SER A 78 11.13 -66.73 1.90
C SER A 78 10.14 -67.51 1.05
N ASP A 79 10.58 -67.80 -0.18
CA ASP A 79 9.95 -68.60 -1.23
C ASP A 79 8.96 -67.77 -2.09
N ALA A 80 9.26 -67.38 -3.34
CA ALA A 80 9.82 -68.07 -4.52
C ALA A 80 8.80 -68.97 -5.23
N GLY A 81 8.40 -68.58 -6.45
CA GLY A 81 7.47 -69.30 -7.31
C GLY A 81 7.52 -68.76 -8.75
N THR A 82 8.10 -69.53 -9.66
CA THR A 82 8.38 -69.16 -11.06
C THR A 82 7.53 -69.96 -12.06
N GLY A 83 7.03 -69.31 -13.11
CA GLY A 83 6.50 -69.93 -14.33
C GLY A 83 5.71 -68.92 -15.18
N THR A 84 5.93 -68.68 -16.48
CA THR A 84 6.00 -69.54 -17.69
C THR A 84 4.65 -70.11 -18.14
N ASP A 85 4.25 -70.10 -19.43
CA ASP A 85 4.71 -69.39 -20.64
C ASP A 85 3.69 -69.58 -21.81
N THR A 86 3.67 -68.69 -22.81
CA THR A 86 3.01 -68.83 -24.14
C THR A 86 1.45 -68.99 -24.19
N ARG A 87 0.71 -68.99 -25.33
CA ARG A 87 1.06 -68.84 -26.78
C ARG A 87 -0.06 -68.23 -27.66
N ARG A 88 0.39 -67.60 -28.75
CA ARG A 88 -0.29 -67.18 -30.01
C ARG A 88 -1.55 -67.95 -30.49
N ARG A 89 -2.51 -67.20 -31.10
CA ARG A 89 -2.81 -67.03 -32.57
C ARG A 89 -4.05 -66.08 -32.67
N GLY A 90 -4.35 -65.28 -33.72
CA GLY A 90 -3.88 -65.14 -35.11
C GLY A 90 -4.89 -65.75 -36.11
N GLY A 91 -5.41 -65.11 -37.18
CA GLY A 91 -5.30 -63.74 -37.74
C GLY A 91 -5.67 -63.71 -39.25
N LYS A 92 -6.09 -62.57 -39.84
CA LYS A 92 -6.33 -62.29 -41.30
C LYS A 92 -6.90 -60.85 -41.48
N GLY A 93 -6.65 -60.03 -42.54
CA GLY A 93 -5.51 -59.97 -43.47
C GLY A 93 -5.81 -59.52 -44.93
N ARG A 94 -5.40 -58.28 -45.35
CA ARG A 94 -5.03 -57.76 -46.71
C ARG A 94 -4.85 -56.21 -46.64
N ARG A 95 -3.73 -55.56 -47.04
CA ARG A 95 -3.14 -55.23 -48.39
C ARG A 95 -3.96 -54.17 -49.17
N ARG A 96 -3.39 -53.12 -49.83
CA ARG A 96 -2.09 -52.93 -50.54
C ARG A 96 -1.42 -51.52 -50.34
N ARG A 97 -0.25 -51.30 -50.99
CA ARG A 97 0.57 -50.06 -51.27
C ARG A 97 0.73 -49.90 -52.82
N PRO A 98 1.49 -48.97 -53.49
CA PRO A 98 2.50 -47.96 -53.06
C PRO A 98 2.39 -46.53 -53.72
N ALA A 99 3.51 -45.79 -53.85
CA ALA A 99 3.69 -44.35 -54.24
C ALA A 99 4.10 -44.15 -55.75
N PRO A 100 4.71 -43.04 -56.31
CA PRO A 100 5.66 -42.03 -55.73
C PRO A 100 5.58 -40.53 -56.25
N GLU A 101 6.64 -39.74 -55.95
CA GLU A 101 7.12 -38.45 -56.58
C GLU A 101 6.33 -37.13 -56.35
N GLY A 102 6.94 -35.92 -56.39
CA GLY A 102 8.32 -35.49 -56.74
C GLY A 102 8.81 -34.17 -56.08
N ARG A 103 9.91 -33.55 -56.56
CA ARG A 103 10.60 -32.34 -56.01
C ARG A 103 10.27 -31.05 -56.78
N GLU A 104 10.52 -29.86 -56.18
CA GLU A 104 11.48 -28.86 -56.75
C GLU A 104 11.90 -27.74 -55.76
N GLU A 105 12.82 -26.86 -56.19
CA GLU A 105 13.56 -25.84 -55.40
C GLU A 105 13.31 -24.38 -55.86
N PRO A 106 13.77 -23.33 -55.13
CA PRO A 106 13.43 -21.94 -55.43
C PRO A 106 14.31 -21.29 -56.52
N ARG A 107 13.77 -20.31 -57.25
CA ARG A 107 14.51 -19.53 -58.26
C ARG A 107 14.90 -18.12 -57.79
N ARG A 108 16.19 -17.80 -57.91
CA ARG A 108 16.70 -16.42 -58.09
C ARG A 108 16.72 -16.09 -59.59
N ALA A 109 16.61 -14.81 -59.93
CA ALA A 109 17.06 -14.26 -61.23
C ALA A 109 17.47 -12.79 -61.04
N ALA A 110 18.44 -12.30 -61.84
CA ALA A 110 18.90 -10.92 -61.80
C ALA A 110 19.48 -10.47 -63.17
N ARG A 111 19.29 -9.19 -63.50
CA ARG A 111 19.87 -8.40 -64.63
C ARG A 111 19.62 -6.91 -64.24
N LYS A 112 20.53 -5.92 -64.40
CA LYS A 112 21.30 -5.43 -65.57
C LYS A 112 20.38 -4.99 -66.72
N GLU A 113 20.53 -3.82 -67.36
CA GLU A 113 21.71 -2.92 -67.46
C GLU A 113 21.29 -1.42 -67.62
N GLU A 114 22.28 -0.56 -67.88
CA GLU A 114 22.37 0.92 -67.83
C GLU A 114 21.39 1.79 -68.69
N ALA A 115 21.37 3.11 -68.40
CA ALA A 115 21.49 4.26 -69.35
C ALA A 115 20.78 5.57 -68.88
N GLN A 116 21.37 6.72 -69.23
CA GLN A 116 20.90 8.11 -69.04
C GLN A 116 20.43 8.72 -70.41
N PRO A 117 19.85 9.95 -70.56
CA PRO A 117 20.07 11.16 -69.74
C PRO A 117 18.90 12.18 -69.53
N GLN A 118 19.19 13.19 -68.69
CA GLN A 118 18.69 14.59 -68.65
C GLN A 118 17.29 14.97 -69.20
N ARG A 119 16.47 15.63 -68.35
CA ARG A 119 16.40 17.12 -68.31
C ARG A 119 15.60 17.67 -67.11
N SER A 120 15.81 18.96 -66.82
CA SER A 120 15.34 19.66 -65.62
C SER A 120 13.97 20.32 -65.74
N ARG A 121 13.19 20.39 -64.64
CA ARG A 121 12.46 21.62 -64.28
C ARG A 121 12.20 21.75 -62.77
N LYS A 122 12.40 22.97 -62.25
CA LYS A 122 12.22 23.33 -60.83
C LYS A 122 10.74 23.44 -60.47
N ARG A 123 10.33 22.93 -59.30
CA ARG A 123 9.28 23.52 -58.45
C ARG A 123 9.69 23.39 -56.98
N ARG A 124 9.43 24.43 -56.19
CA ARG A 124 9.72 24.47 -54.74
C ARG A 124 8.57 23.85 -53.96
N ALA A 125 8.90 23.11 -52.91
CA ALA A 125 8.07 22.94 -51.71
C ALA A 125 9.00 23.15 -50.50
N ALA A 126 8.50 23.75 -49.41
CA ALA A 126 9.33 24.11 -48.27
C ALA A 126 9.51 22.94 -47.29
N ALA A 127 10.68 22.83 -46.67
CA ALA A 127 10.89 21.94 -45.53
C ALA A 127 10.28 22.55 -44.25
N PRO A 128 9.71 21.75 -43.33
CA PRO A 128 9.33 22.23 -42.02
C PRO A 128 10.57 22.57 -41.18
N ALA A 129 10.50 23.64 -40.40
CA ALA A 129 11.58 24.05 -39.50
C ALA A 129 11.68 23.12 -38.27
N PRO A 130 12.87 22.92 -37.69
CA PRO A 130 13.03 22.19 -36.43
C PRO A 130 12.43 22.98 -35.25
N PRO A 131 12.01 22.31 -34.16
CA PRO A 131 11.51 22.97 -32.96
C PRO A 131 12.64 23.71 -32.21
N PRO A 132 12.33 24.81 -31.50
CA PRO A 132 13.31 25.55 -30.69
C PRO A 132 13.70 24.79 -29.40
N PRO A 133 14.82 25.17 -28.75
CA PRO A 133 15.23 24.58 -27.47
C PRO A 133 14.25 24.88 -26.34
N MET A 134 14.23 24.04 -25.30
CA MET A 134 13.56 24.39 -24.04
C MET A 134 14.34 25.48 -23.31
N GLU A 135 13.78 26.69 -23.26
CA GLU A 135 14.29 27.78 -22.44
C GLU A 135 13.80 27.66 -20.99
N ALA A 136 14.57 28.16 -20.02
CA ALA A 136 14.27 28.00 -18.61
C ALA A 136 13.03 28.82 -18.19
N ALA A 137 12.13 28.21 -17.42
CA ALA A 137 10.87 28.82 -17.00
C ALA A 137 11.08 29.97 -16.00
N ALA A 138 11.19 31.20 -16.50
CA ALA A 138 11.03 32.41 -15.70
C ALA A 138 9.59 32.50 -15.14
N GLY A 139 9.46 32.99 -13.90
CA GLY A 139 8.16 33.06 -13.21
C GLY A 139 7.20 34.09 -13.82
N PRO A 140 5.87 33.85 -13.78
CA PRO A 140 4.89 34.77 -14.33
C PRO A 140 4.82 36.09 -13.54
N LEU A 141 4.73 37.21 -14.27
CA LEU A 141 4.65 38.56 -13.73
C LEU A 141 3.31 38.83 -13.02
N LEU A 142 3.38 39.60 -11.93
CA LEU A 142 2.22 40.05 -11.17
C LEU A 142 1.37 41.06 -11.97
N PRO A 143 0.02 40.93 -11.99
CA PRO A 143 -0.86 42.01 -12.41
C PRO A 143 -0.83 43.16 -11.37
N ARG A 144 -0.74 44.41 -11.84
CA ARG A 144 -0.61 45.60 -10.98
C ARG A 144 -1.92 45.93 -10.23
N GLY A 145 -2.03 45.49 -8.98
CA GLY A 145 -3.00 46.02 -8.00
C GLY A 145 -2.45 47.27 -7.28
N ARG A 146 -3.32 48.26 -6.98
CA ARG A 146 -2.92 49.45 -6.20
C ARG A 146 -2.72 49.11 -4.71
N PRO A 147 -1.74 49.70 -4.01
CA PRO A 147 -1.51 49.42 -2.60
C PRO A 147 -2.54 50.13 -1.70
N GLN A 148 -3.20 49.38 -0.81
CA GLN A 148 -3.80 49.93 0.41
C GLN A 148 -2.95 49.52 1.61
N ALA A 149 -2.40 50.49 2.33
CA ALA A 149 -1.51 50.25 3.47
C ALA A 149 -2.30 50.05 4.77
N VAL A 150 -2.52 48.79 5.17
CA VAL A 150 -3.13 48.47 6.47
C VAL A 150 -2.07 48.52 7.58
N ARG A 151 -2.02 49.63 8.33
CA ARG A 151 -1.19 49.77 9.53
C ARG A 151 -1.69 48.86 10.65
N LEU A 152 -0.93 47.82 10.99
CA LEU A 152 -1.12 47.02 12.20
C LEU A 152 -0.80 47.85 13.47
N ARG A 153 -1.79 48.56 13.99
CA ARG A 153 -1.65 49.44 15.17
C ARG A 153 -1.84 48.64 16.47
N ARG A 154 -0.73 48.16 17.06
CA ARG A 154 -0.73 47.71 18.48
C ARG A 154 -1.31 48.83 19.37
N ARG A 155 -2.23 48.48 20.28
CA ARG A 155 -2.54 49.28 21.48
C ARG A 155 -2.43 48.41 22.73
N ARG A 156 -1.57 48.84 23.65
CA ARG A 156 -1.60 48.52 25.09
C ARG A 156 -2.05 49.78 25.81
N SER A 157 -3.07 49.69 26.67
CA SER A 157 -3.45 50.68 27.71
C SER A 157 -4.85 50.33 28.23
N VAL A 158 -5.21 50.44 29.52
CA VAL A 158 -4.46 50.54 30.80
C VAL A 158 -5.46 50.10 31.91
N LEU A 159 -5.03 49.93 33.17
CA LEU A 159 -5.95 49.59 34.28
C LEU A 159 -6.77 50.80 34.75
N ASP A 160 -7.98 50.54 35.25
CA ASP A 160 -8.62 51.05 36.49
C ASP A 160 -10.13 50.69 36.46
N GLY A 161 -10.88 50.56 37.56
CA GLY A 161 -10.55 50.59 38.99
C GLY A 161 -11.84 50.59 39.84
N ALA A 162 -11.90 49.77 40.92
CA ALA A 162 -13.04 49.58 41.84
C ALA A 162 -14.36 49.00 41.24
N GLY A 163 -15.25 48.36 42.01
CA GLY A 163 -15.13 47.83 43.38
C GLY A 163 -16.47 47.47 44.04
N ARG A 164 -16.46 46.47 44.96
CA ARG A 164 -17.61 45.94 45.75
C ARG A 164 -18.67 45.19 44.90
N GLY A 165 -19.44 44.22 45.44
CA GLY A 165 -19.37 43.52 46.73
C GLY A 165 -20.63 42.66 46.99
N ALA A 166 -20.49 41.56 47.74
CA ALA A 166 -21.55 40.62 48.19
C ALA A 166 -22.33 39.85 47.08
N ALA A 167 -23.18 38.85 47.38
CA ALA A 167 -23.08 37.64 48.21
C ALA A 167 -24.37 36.79 48.06
N ALA A 168 -24.35 35.56 48.60
CA ALA A 168 -25.50 34.70 48.95
C ALA A 168 -26.27 33.88 47.87
N GLN A 169 -26.68 32.68 48.31
CA GLN A 169 -27.76 31.80 47.79
C GLN A 169 -28.98 31.99 48.76
N PRO A 170 -29.99 31.09 48.94
CA PRO A 170 -30.44 29.88 48.23
C PRO A 170 -32.01 29.81 48.05
N GLY A 171 -32.55 28.60 47.76
CA GLY A 171 -33.98 28.23 47.94
C GLY A 171 -34.79 28.14 46.64
N ALA A 172 -35.72 27.21 46.36
CA ALA A 172 -36.48 26.14 47.06
C ALA A 172 -37.98 26.44 47.35
N GLY A 173 -38.88 25.69 46.70
CA GLY A 173 -40.35 25.71 46.81
C GLY A 173 -40.97 25.11 45.54
N LYS A 174 -41.85 24.09 45.55
CA LYS A 174 -43.26 24.00 45.96
C LYS A 174 -44.25 24.78 45.06
N ARG A 175 -45.53 24.38 44.85
CA ARG A 175 -46.23 23.06 44.79
C ARG A 175 -47.74 23.31 44.52
N GLU A 176 -48.29 22.89 43.38
CA GLU A 176 -49.75 22.85 43.08
C GLU A 176 -49.97 22.00 41.80
N GLY A 177 -51.09 21.34 41.49
CA GLY A 177 -52.38 21.18 42.20
C GLY A 177 -53.56 21.77 41.40
N GLY A 178 -54.52 21.01 40.83
CA GLY A 178 -54.70 19.56 40.70
C GLY A 178 -56.09 19.20 40.11
N ARG A 179 -56.45 17.90 40.04
CA ARG A 179 -57.71 17.31 39.51
C ARG A 179 -57.92 17.47 37.98
N GLY A 180 -58.68 16.60 37.29
CA GLY A 180 -59.32 15.35 37.71
C GLY A 180 -60.12 14.68 36.56
N GLY A 181 -60.78 13.55 36.84
CA GLY A 181 -61.59 12.79 35.88
C GLY A 181 -61.00 11.41 35.55
N GLY A 182 -61.84 10.38 35.42
CA GLY A 182 -61.39 9.00 35.19
C GLY A 182 -62.41 8.13 34.46
N GLY A 183 -61.96 6.98 33.95
CA GLY A 183 -62.77 5.98 33.24
C GLY A 183 -62.26 4.56 33.52
N ARG A 184 -63.16 3.57 33.49
CA ARG A 184 -62.88 2.18 33.90
C ARG A 184 -62.75 1.24 32.69
N GLY A 185 -61.91 0.22 32.82
CA GLY A 185 -62.38 -1.16 32.57
C GLY A 185 -61.55 -2.14 31.73
N ARG A 186 -61.16 -3.24 32.40
CA ARG A 186 -60.99 -4.64 31.89
C ARG A 186 -59.80 -4.95 30.96
N GLY A 187 -59.31 -6.21 31.06
CA GLY A 187 -58.46 -6.82 30.02
C GLY A 187 -57.05 -7.27 30.42
N ALA A 188 -56.83 -7.89 31.60
CA ALA A 188 -55.51 -8.41 31.98
C ALA A 188 -55.28 -9.86 31.49
N GLY A 189 -54.29 -10.07 30.63
CA GLY A 189 -53.76 -11.38 30.23
C GLY A 189 -52.24 -11.28 30.00
N PRO A 190 -51.41 -12.18 30.56
CA PRO A 190 -49.97 -11.99 30.60
C PRO A 190 -49.27 -12.32 29.27
N SER A 191 -48.78 -11.30 28.57
CA SER A 191 -47.84 -11.45 27.44
C SER A 191 -46.41 -11.08 27.86
N PRO A 192 -45.44 -12.01 27.84
CA PRO A 192 -44.07 -11.74 28.26
C PRO A 192 -43.23 -11.08 27.15
N ALA A 193 -43.34 -9.75 27.01
CA ALA A 193 -42.55 -8.96 26.06
C ALA A 193 -41.93 -7.72 26.72
N GLY A 194 -40.59 -7.69 26.89
CA GLY A 194 -39.89 -6.51 27.43
C GLY A 194 -38.37 -6.64 27.58
N GLY A 195 -37.84 -7.81 27.97
CA GLY A 195 -36.43 -7.92 28.39
C GLY A 195 -35.35 -7.86 27.30
N ALA A 196 -35.67 -8.14 26.03
CA ALA A 196 -34.65 -8.48 25.03
C ALA A 196 -33.92 -7.29 24.37
N SER A 197 -34.45 -6.06 24.46
CA SER A 197 -33.95 -4.92 23.68
C SER A 197 -32.67 -4.29 24.25
N ALA A 198 -32.67 -3.95 25.55
CA ALA A 198 -31.60 -3.17 26.18
C ALA A 198 -30.22 -3.87 26.12
N GLY A 199 -30.17 -5.18 26.42
CA GLY A 199 -28.93 -5.95 26.39
C GLY A 199 -28.32 -6.10 24.98
N ALA A 200 -29.14 -6.05 23.93
CA ALA A 200 -28.67 -6.14 22.55
C ALA A 200 -27.97 -4.86 22.06
N ALA A 201 -28.38 -3.70 22.58
CA ALA A 201 -27.84 -2.38 22.22
C ALA A 201 -26.49 -2.09 22.92
N GLY A 202 -26.40 -2.33 24.23
CA GLY A 202 -25.18 -2.09 25.01
C GLY A 202 -23.96 -2.84 24.48
N GLY A 203 -24.16 -4.11 24.07
CA GLY A 203 -23.11 -4.94 23.47
C GLY A 203 -22.57 -4.41 22.14
N THR A 204 -23.39 -3.70 21.33
CA THR A 204 -22.92 -3.06 20.09
C THR A 204 -22.19 -1.74 20.34
N SER A 205 -22.58 -0.97 21.37
CA SER A 205 -21.89 0.26 21.74
C SER A 205 -20.46 -0.03 22.23
N ALA A 206 -20.29 -1.04 23.09
CA ALA A 206 -18.96 -1.46 23.57
C ALA A 206 -18.02 -1.93 22.43
N LEU A 207 -18.55 -2.71 21.47
CA LEU A 207 -17.78 -3.13 20.29
C LEU A 207 -17.43 -1.95 19.36
N THR A 208 -18.30 -0.94 19.26
CA THR A 208 -18.02 0.26 18.46
C THR A 208 -16.94 1.12 19.12
N ALA A 209 -17.00 1.31 20.44
CA ALA A 209 -15.96 1.98 21.21
C ALA A 209 -14.61 1.25 21.10
N LEU A 210 -14.60 -0.08 21.19
CA LEU A 210 -13.39 -0.89 20.98
C LEU A 210 -12.82 -0.75 19.57
N ALA A 211 -13.67 -0.77 18.53
CA ALA A 211 -13.23 -0.57 17.15
C ALA A 211 -12.54 0.79 16.97
N VAL A 212 -13.17 1.86 17.47
CA VAL A 212 -12.61 3.22 17.39
C VAL A 212 -11.31 3.32 18.19
N ALA A 213 -11.27 2.84 19.43
CA ALA A 213 -10.06 2.86 20.26
C ALA A 213 -8.90 2.12 19.59
N VAL A 214 -9.13 0.92 19.03
CA VAL A 214 -8.10 0.16 18.31
C VAL A 214 -7.65 0.89 17.06
N ARG A 215 -8.55 1.41 16.21
CA ARG A 215 -8.10 2.08 14.97
C ARG A 215 -7.45 3.44 15.23
N VAL A 216 -7.83 4.17 16.27
CA VAL A 216 -7.12 5.38 16.73
C VAL A 216 -5.72 5.02 17.25
N LEU A 217 -5.59 3.93 18.02
CA LEU A 217 -4.29 3.41 18.44
C LEU A 217 -3.42 2.99 17.25
N ASN A 218 -3.97 2.30 16.26
CA ASN A 218 -3.27 1.99 15.00
C ASN A 218 -2.78 3.26 14.31
N CYS A 219 -3.59 4.32 14.28
CA CYS A 219 -3.20 5.59 13.68
C CYS A 219 -1.98 6.17 14.41
N ALA A 220 -2.02 6.20 15.75
CA ALA A 220 -0.93 6.71 16.58
C ALA A 220 0.36 5.87 16.49
N LEU A 221 0.25 4.56 16.28
CA LEU A 221 1.38 3.61 16.19
C LEU A 221 1.94 3.42 14.77
N VAL A 222 1.18 3.71 13.71
CA VAL A 222 1.72 3.76 12.36
C VAL A 222 2.44 5.10 12.15
N ARG A 223 3.78 5.05 12.14
CA ARG A 223 4.74 6.16 12.07
C ARG A 223 5.76 6.00 10.92
N SER A 224 5.58 5.01 10.07
CA SER A 224 6.44 4.69 8.93
C SER A 224 5.83 5.03 7.57
N SER A 225 6.68 5.14 6.54
CA SER A 225 6.23 5.08 5.15
C SER A 225 5.74 3.67 4.77
N PHE A 226 5.12 3.55 3.59
CA PHE A 226 4.79 2.27 2.95
C PHE A 226 4.97 2.36 1.44
N VAL A 227 4.26 3.28 0.78
CA VAL A 227 4.31 3.49 -0.67
C VAL A 227 4.14 4.98 -1.01
N PRO A 228 4.76 5.48 -2.09
CA PRO A 228 4.60 6.87 -2.55
C PRO A 228 3.15 7.33 -2.75
N ASP A 229 2.27 6.42 -3.18
CA ASP A 229 0.84 6.67 -3.43
C ASP A 229 0.07 7.23 -2.20
N GLU A 230 0.56 7.03 -0.97
CA GLU A 230 -0.06 7.58 0.26
C GLU A 230 0.03 9.12 0.33
N TYR A 231 1.07 9.69 -0.29
CA TYR A 231 1.37 11.12 -0.27
C TYR A 231 1.13 11.72 -1.66
N TRP A 232 1.82 11.21 -2.67
CA TRP A 232 1.90 11.81 -4.00
C TRP A 232 0.64 11.65 -4.85
N GLN A 233 -0.26 10.73 -4.48
CA GLN A 233 -1.54 10.49 -5.15
C GLN A 233 -2.75 10.79 -4.27
N ALA A 234 -2.52 11.41 -3.11
CA ALA A 234 -3.54 11.71 -2.12
C ALA A 234 -3.27 13.06 -1.42
N LEU A 235 -2.40 13.07 -0.40
CA LEU A 235 -2.20 14.24 0.47
C LEU A 235 -1.52 15.44 -0.23
N GLU A 236 -0.57 15.21 -1.13
CA GLU A 236 0.11 16.28 -1.87
C GLU A 236 -0.83 16.98 -2.87
N VAL A 237 -1.64 16.19 -3.56
CA VAL A 237 -2.68 16.66 -4.49
C VAL A 237 -3.76 17.44 -3.73
N ALA A 238 -4.19 16.91 -2.58
CA ALA A 238 -5.14 17.55 -1.68
C ALA A 238 -4.61 18.88 -1.09
N HIS A 239 -3.33 18.92 -0.74
CA HIS A 239 -2.64 20.14 -0.29
C HIS A 239 -2.66 21.20 -1.39
N ARG A 240 -2.27 20.85 -2.62
CA ARG A 240 -2.32 21.79 -3.75
C ARG A 240 -3.73 22.30 -4.04
N LEU A 241 -4.76 21.46 -3.92
CA LEU A 241 -6.16 21.88 -4.05
C LEU A 241 -6.60 22.86 -2.96
N ALA A 242 -6.23 22.62 -1.70
CA ALA A 242 -6.68 23.46 -0.59
C ALA A 242 -5.93 24.80 -0.52
N PHE A 243 -4.62 24.79 -0.80
CA PHE A 243 -3.69 25.91 -0.53
C PHE A 243 -3.11 26.58 -1.79
N GLY A 244 -3.35 26.04 -2.98
CA GLY A 244 -2.85 26.59 -4.25
C GLY A 244 -1.39 26.27 -4.60
N TYR A 245 -0.61 25.72 -3.65
CA TYR A 245 0.78 25.30 -3.87
C TYR A 245 1.02 23.85 -3.43
N GLY A 246 1.96 23.17 -4.09
CA GLY A 246 2.20 21.73 -3.95
C GLY A 246 2.59 21.09 -5.28
N HIS A 247 3.13 19.88 -5.26
CA HIS A 247 3.55 19.16 -6.46
C HIS A 247 2.41 18.35 -7.09
N LEU A 248 2.45 18.14 -8.42
CA LEU A 248 1.63 17.14 -9.12
C LEU A 248 2.55 16.23 -9.92
N THR A 249 2.41 14.92 -9.79
CA THR A 249 3.21 13.96 -10.55
C THR A 249 2.72 13.87 -12.01
N TRP A 250 3.52 13.24 -12.86
CA TRP A 250 3.26 13.09 -14.28
C TRP A 250 1.89 12.42 -14.58
N GLU A 251 1.37 11.54 -13.70
CA GLU A 251 0.04 10.94 -13.87
C GLU A 251 -1.10 11.97 -13.91
N TRP A 252 -0.94 13.09 -13.18
CA TRP A 252 -1.93 14.16 -13.15
C TRP A 252 -1.85 15.00 -14.42
N ALA A 253 -0.65 15.26 -14.94
CA ALA A 253 -0.48 15.86 -16.26
C ALA A 253 -1.12 14.99 -17.36
N GLN A 254 -0.99 13.66 -17.27
CA GLN A 254 -1.60 12.70 -18.20
C GLN A 254 -3.08 12.34 -17.86
N ARG A 255 -3.69 13.01 -16.88
CA ARG A 255 -5.07 12.77 -16.40
C ARG A 255 -5.42 11.28 -16.19
N LEU A 256 -4.54 10.55 -15.50
CA LEU A 256 -4.65 9.11 -15.21
C LEU A 256 -5.24 8.79 -13.82
N ARG A 257 -5.38 9.79 -12.93
CA ARG A 257 -5.78 9.64 -11.53
C ARG A 257 -7.01 10.53 -11.25
N GLY A 258 -8.04 9.95 -10.63
CA GLY A 258 -9.34 10.63 -10.43
C GLY A 258 -9.32 11.59 -9.25
N SER A 259 -9.93 12.76 -9.41
CA SER A 259 -9.92 13.83 -8.39
C SER A 259 -10.70 13.48 -7.11
N ALA A 260 -11.66 12.55 -7.18
CA ALA A 260 -12.63 12.27 -6.13
C ALA A 260 -12.03 11.94 -4.74
N TYR A 261 -10.93 11.20 -4.66
CA TYR A 261 -10.31 10.87 -3.36
C TYR A 261 -9.43 12.02 -2.81
N PRO A 262 -8.51 12.63 -3.58
CA PRO A 262 -7.86 13.87 -3.15
C PRO A 262 -8.82 14.99 -2.77
N LEU A 263 -9.98 15.11 -3.43
CA LEU A 263 -10.99 16.12 -3.11
C LEU A 263 -11.59 15.93 -1.70
N LEU A 264 -11.81 14.69 -1.26
CA LEU A 264 -12.24 14.38 0.12
C LEU A 264 -11.20 14.86 1.15
N LEU A 265 -9.92 14.67 0.85
CA LEU A 265 -8.82 15.10 1.73
C LEU A 265 -8.61 16.63 1.66
N ALA A 266 -8.79 17.24 0.49
CA ALA A 266 -8.74 18.68 0.28
C ALA A 266 -9.86 19.39 1.04
N ALA A 267 -11.05 18.79 1.16
CA ALA A 267 -12.14 19.31 1.99
C ALA A 267 -11.76 19.34 3.48
N ILE A 268 -11.05 18.33 3.99
CA ILE A 268 -10.52 18.31 5.37
C ILE A 268 -9.51 19.45 5.55
N TYR A 269 -8.58 19.62 4.61
CA TYR A 269 -7.59 20.70 4.64
C TYR A 269 -8.22 22.08 4.56
N LYS A 270 -9.23 22.27 3.71
CA LYS A 270 -9.92 23.55 3.57
C LYS A 270 -10.75 23.88 4.81
N ALA A 271 -11.35 22.89 5.47
CA ALA A 271 -12.00 23.07 6.77
C ALA A 271 -11.00 23.48 7.86
N LEU A 272 -9.81 22.87 7.91
CA LEU A 272 -8.75 23.26 8.85
C LEU A 272 -8.26 24.69 8.61
N GLN A 273 -8.04 25.08 7.35
CA GLN A 273 -7.68 26.45 6.99
C GLN A 273 -8.76 27.46 7.38
N LEU A 274 -10.04 27.19 7.06
CA LEU A 274 -11.16 28.07 7.41
C LEU A 274 -11.37 28.22 8.93
N LEU A 275 -10.85 27.29 9.73
CA LEU A 275 -10.83 27.34 11.20
C LEU A 275 -9.55 27.97 11.78
N GLY A 276 -8.59 28.40 10.94
CA GLY A 276 -7.28 28.90 11.39
C GLY A 276 -6.43 27.83 12.10
N LYS A 277 -6.52 26.58 11.65
CA LYS A 277 -5.93 25.39 12.26
C LYS A 277 -5.24 24.49 11.22
N ASP A 278 -4.66 25.09 10.20
CA ASP A 278 -3.84 24.46 9.16
C ASP A 278 -2.37 24.21 9.58
N ASP A 279 -2.12 23.99 10.88
CA ASP A 279 -0.82 23.50 11.36
C ASP A 279 -0.45 22.16 10.71
N VAL A 280 0.83 22.01 10.35
CA VAL A 280 1.35 20.84 9.62
C VAL A 280 1.06 19.50 10.32
N GLN A 281 1.03 19.47 11.66
CA GLN A 281 0.68 18.26 12.40
C GLN A 281 -0.82 17.95 12.24
N LEU A 282 -1.70 18.93 12.26
CA LEU A 282 -3.13 18.71 12.00
C LEU A 282 -3.39 18.25 10.56
N LEU A 283 -2.64 18.78 9.59
CA LEU A 283 -2.70 18.33 8.18
C LEU A 283 -2.18 16.89 7.98
N ILE A 284 -1.27 16.40 8.84
CA ILE A 284 -0.82 14.99 8.83
C ILE A 284 -1.80 14.09 9.61
N TRP A 285 -2.28 14.53 10.78
CA TRP A 285 -3.03 13.68 11.70
C TRP A 285 -4.52 13.57 11.39
N VAL A 286 -5.20 14.65 10.99
CA VAL A 286 -6.65 14.64 10.82
C VAL A 286 -7.12 13.74 9.67
N PRO A 287 -6.50 13.74 8.46
CA PRO A 287 -6.87 12.80 7.40
C PRO A 287 -6.73 11.33 7.82
N ARG A 288 -5.66 11.01 8.54
CA ARG A 288 -5.38 9.65 9.04
C ARG A 288 -6.35 9.22 10.15
N LEU A 289 -6.74 10.16 11.02
CA LEU A 289 -7.76 9.95 12.04
C LEU A 289 -9.15 9.71 11.43
N VAL A 290 -9.52 10.45 10.37
CA VAL A 290 -10.76 10.20 9.61
C VAL A 290 -10.74 8.80 8.99
N GLN A 291 -9.62 8.38 8.37
CA GLN A 291 -9.48 7.02 7.86
C GLN A 291 -9.59 5.95 8.96
N ALA A 292 -9.00 6.19 10.14
CA ALA A 292 -9.10 5.29 11.29
C ALA A 292 -10.56 5.13 11.79
N VAL A 293 -11.31 6.24 11.87
CA VAL A 293 -12.72 6.22 12.27
C VAL A 293 -13.60 5.52 11.22
N LEU A 294 -13.37 5.77 9.93
CA LEU A 294 -14.05 5.06 8.84
C LEU A 294 -13.72 3.55 8.84
N ALA A 295 -12.48 3.17 9.15
CA ALA A 295 -12.07 1.77 9.32
C ALA A 295 -12.79 1.11 10.50
N ALA A 296 -12.89 1.78 11.65
CA ALA A 296 -13.63 1.29 12.80
C ALA A 296 -15.12 1.07 12.49
N PHE A 297 -15.76 1.98 11.74
CA PHE A 297 -17.13 1.78 11.27
C PHE A 297 -17.25 0.61 10.29
N ALA A 298 -16.26 0.40 9.42
CA ALA A 298 -16.24 -0.76 8.53
C ALA A 298 -16.13 -2.07 9.31
N ASP A 299 -15.24 -2.17 10.29
CA ASP A 299 -15.09 -3.36 11.14
C ASP A 299 -16.39 -3.71 11.90
N VAL A 300 -17.09 -2.67 12.41
CA VAL A 300 -18.41 -2.83 13.05
C VAL A 300 -19.47 -3.29 12.03
N LYS A 301 -19.43 -2.81 10.78
CA LYS A 301 -20.33 -3.29 9.72
C LYS A 301 -20.02 -4.73 9.29
N LEU A 302 -18.75 -5.15 9.29
CA LEU A 302 -18.38 -6.56 9.09
C LEU A 302 -18.90 -7.44 10.23
N TYR A 303 -18.75 -7.01 11.50
CA TYR A 303 -19.33 -7.71 12.65
C TYR A 303 -20.85 -7.85 12.53
N LEU A 304 -21.57 -6.76 12.22
CA LEU A 304 -23.03 -6.79 12.08
C LEU A 304 -23.48 -7.67 10.90
N LEU A 305 -22.77 -7.64 9.76
CA LEU A 305 -23.02 -8.53 8.63
C LEU A 305 -22.95 -10.00 9.07
N VAL A 306 -21.84 -10.42 9.70
CA VAL A 306 -21.69 -11.81 10.16
C VAL A 306 -22.73 -12.17 11.22
N ARG A 307 -23.09 -11.22 12.13
CA ARG A 307 -24.15 -11.42 13.14
C ARG A 307 -25.53 -11.63 12.51
N HIS A 308 -25.81 -11.02 11.36
CA HIS A 308 -27.07 -11.22 10.62
C HIS A 308 -27.08 -12.48 9.75
N LEU A 309 -25.92 -12.93 9.25
CA LEU A 309 -25.81 -14.11 8.39
C LEU A 309 -25.72 -15.44 9.18
N GLU A 310 -25.11 -15.40 10.37
CA GLU A 310 -24.80 -16.54 11.23
C GLU A 310 -25.27 -16.27 12.67
N ASN A 311 -24.35 -16.03 13.59
CA ASN A 311 -24.63 -15.79 15.00
C ASN A 311 -23.56 -14.87 15.64
N ALA A 312 -23.85 -14.39 16.86
CA ALA A 312 -22.96 -13.46 17.56
C ALA A 312 -21.59 -14.06 17.93
N GLU A 313 -21.47 -15.38 18.07
CA GLU A 313 -20.18 -16.04 18.31
C GLU A 313 -19.28 -15.95 17.07
N THR A 314 -19.78 -16.40 15.91
CA THR A 314 -19.04 -16.36 14.64
C THR A 314 -18.64 -14.92 14.30
N ALA A 315 -19.54 -13.96 14.54
CA ALA A 315 -19.29 -12.54 14.34
C ALA A 315 -18.14 -12.01 15.22
N LYS A 316 -18.08 -12.40 16.51
CA LYS A 316 -16.95 -12.03 17.39
C LYS A 316 -15.61 -12.56 16.87
N TYR A 317 -15.56 -13.78 16.35
CA TYR A 317 -14.31 -14.34 15.81
C TYR A 317 -13.87 -13.73 14.48
N VAL A 318 -14.80 -13.39 13.57
CA VAL A 318 -14.45 -12.64 12.35
C VAL A 318 -13.94 -11.24 12.69
N TYR A 319 -14.64 -10.54 13.58
CA TYR A 319 -14.24 -9.21 14.07
C TYR A 319 -12.88 -9.24 14.77
N PHE A 320 -12.60 -10.26 15.59
CA PHE A 320 -11.28 -10.46 16.19
C PHE A 320 -10.17 -10.59 15.14
N CYS A 321 -10.33 -11.48 14.14
CA CYS A 321 -9.34 -11.66 13.06
C CYS A 321 -9.13 -10.36 12.27
N GLN A 322 -10.21 -9.62 11.98
CA GLN A 322 -10.17 -8.35 11.27
C GLN A 322 -9.47 -7.22 12.08
N LEU A 323 -9.60 -7.20 13.41
CA LEU A 323 -8.86 -6.27 14.26
C LEU A 323 -7.38 -6.62 14.35
N CYS A 324 -7.05 -7.90 14.63
CA CYS A 324 -5.67 -8.33 14.88
C CYS A 324 -4.86 -8.61 13.61
N SER A 325 -5.47 -8.72 12.42
CA SER A 325 -4.80 -8.81 11.11
C SER A 325 -3.70 -7.77 10.95
N TRP A 326 -2.45 -8.22 10.80
CA TRP A 326 -1.28 -7.33 10.77
C TRP A 326 -1.32 -6.37 9.56
N PHE A 327 -1.76 -6.86 8.41
CA PHE A 327 -1.82 -6.06 7.18
C PHE A 327 -2.98 -5.08 7.19
N THR A 328 -4.11 -5.45 7.82
CA THR A 328 -5.20 -4.50 8.10
C THR A 328 -4.69 -3.41 9.04
N TRP A 329 -4.00 -3.78 10.13
CA TRP A 329 -3.45 -2.84 11.12
C TRP A 329 -2.51 -1.81 10.49
N TYR A 330 -1.57 -2.27 9.66
CA TYR A 330 -0.59 -1.44 8.97
C TYR A 330 -1.19 -0.52 7.88
N SER A 331 -2.33 -0.90 7.28
CA SER A 331 -2.90 -0.23 6.10
C SER A 331 -4.15 0.61 6.37
N CYS A 332 -4.96 0.27 7.38
CA CYS A 332 -6.31 0.85 7.57
C CYS A 332 -6.33 2.34 7.92
N THR A 333 -5.23 2.90 8.41
CA THR A 333 -5.11 4.33 8.78
C THR A 333 -4.25 5.13 7.80
N ARG A 334 -3.86 4.53 6.67
CA ARG A 334 -3.09 5.17 5.60
C ARG A 334 -4.03 5.79 4.58
N THR A 335 -3.64 6.93 4.01
CA THR A 335 -4.43 7.70 3.05
C THR A 335 -4.29 7.15 1.63
N LEU A 336 -4.60 5.86 1.47
CA LEU A 336 -4.51 5.11 0.21
C LEU A 336 -5.88 4.89 -0.42
N THR A 337 -5.95 4.98 -1.75
CA THR A 337 -7.15 4.59 -2.52
C THR A 337 -7.52 3.12 -2.28
N ASN A 338 -6.53 2.22 -2.13
CA ASN A 338 -6.77 0.81 -1.76
C ASN A 338 -7.39 0.64 -0.36
N THR A 339 -7.15 1.57 0.56
CA THR A 339 -7.82 1.57 1.87
C THR A 339 -9.29 1.92 1.68
N MET A 340 -9.61 2.99 0.94
CA MET A 340 -11.01 3.32 0.62
C MET A 340 -11.74 2.23 -0.16
N GLU A 341 -11.09 1.62 -1.16
CA GLU A 341 -11.57 0.47 -1.92
C GLU A 341 -11.96 -0.71 -0.99
N THR A 342 -11.16 -0.95 0.05
CA THR A 342 -11.42 -1.97 1.08
C THR A 342 -12.56 -1.56 2.03
N LEU A 343 -12.60 -0.31 2.51
CA LEU A 343 -13.68 0.17 3.40
C LEU A 343 -15.05 0.18 2.70
N LEU A 344 -15.11 0.71 1.47
CA LEU A 344 -16.31 0.70 0.63
C LEU A 344 -16.75 -0.73 0.28
N THR A 345 -15.81 -1.65 0.07
CA THR A 345 -16.13 -3.08 -0.10
C THR A 345 -16.79 -3.67 1.15
N ILE A 346 -16.30 -3.36 2.36
CA ILE A 346 -16.97 -3.81 3.60
C ILE A 346 -18.37 -3.19 3.75
N PHE A 347 -18.52 -1.90 3.45
CA PHE A 347 -19.83 -1.24 3.50
C PHE A 347 -20.81 -1.80 2.46
N ALA A 348 -20.35 -2.10 1.24
CA ALA A 348 -21.17 -2.73 0.20
C ALA A 348 -21.55 -4.17 0.58
N LEU A 349 -20.63 -4.95 1.16
CA LEU A 349 -20.91 -6.31 1.66
C LEU A 349 -22.03 -6.33 2.71
N TYR A 350 -22.11 -5.31 3.57
CA TYR A 350 -23.19 -5.17 4.56
C TYR A 350 -24.60 -5.03 3.90
N TYR A 351 -24.68 -4.47 2.70
CA TYR A 351 -25.92 -4.29 1.94
C TYR A 351 -26.10 -5.32 0.78
N TYR A 352 -25.16 -6.25 0.59
CA TYR A 352 -25.22 -7.23 -0.49
C TYR A 352 -26.36 -8.25 -0.26
N PRO A 353 -27.25 -8.50 -1.24
CA PRO A 353 -28.41 -9.39 -1.09
C PRO A 353 -28.04 -10.89 -1.15
N ILE A 354 -27.33 -11.35 -0.13
CA ILE A 354 -27.04 -12.78 0.11
C ILE A 354 -28.21 -13.45 0.86
N LYS A 355 -28.51 -14.73 0.54
CA LYS A 355 -29.60 -15.49 1.17
C LYS A 355 -29.45 -15.55 2.69
N GLY A 356 -30.44 -15.00 3.40
CA GLY A 356 -30.48 -14.88 4.86
C GLY A 356 -30.15 -13.47 5.40
N SER A 357 -29.62 -12.57 4.58
CA SER A 357 -29.43 -11.17 4.99
C SER A 357 -30.77 -10.43 5.09
N LYS A 358 -30.99 -9.74 6.22
CA LYS A 358 -32.11 -8.79 6.40
C LYS A 358 -31.75 -7.36 5.98
N THR A 359 -30.50 -7.10 5.58
CA THR A 359 -29.99 -5.77 5.24
C THR A 359 -29.75 -5.57 3.74
N GLY A 360 -30.06 -6.57 2.91
CA GLY A 360 -29.87 -6.53 1.46
C GLY A 360 -30.61 -5.37 0.80
N SER A 361 -29.91 -4.59 -0.03
CA SER A 361 -30.50 -3.46 -0.77
C SER A 361 -29.72 -3.17 -2.05
N SER A 362 -30.33 -3.47 -3.19
CA SER A 362 -29.70 -3.44 -4.52
C SER A 362 -29.08 -2.07 -4.85
N CYS A 363 -29.83 -0.99 -4.67
CA CYS A 363 -29.32 0.37 -4.84
C CYS A 363 -28.13 0.66 -3.90
N LYS A 364 -28.25 0.42 -2.59
CA LYS A 364 -27.21 0.80 -1.61
C LYS A 364 -25.86 0.11 -1.87
N TYR A 365 -25.85 -1.19 -2.16
CA TYR A 365 -24.58 -1.89 -2.42
C TYR A 365 -23.98 -1.49 -3.78
N LEU A 366 -24.81 -1.26 -4.82
CA LEU A 366 -24.34 -0.76 -6.12
C LEU A 366 -23.75 0.65 -6.01
N THR A 367 -24.37 1.58 -5.28
CA THR A 367 -23.84 2.95 -5.09
C THR A 367 -22.47 2.94 -4.42
N LEU A 368 -22.26 2.07 -3.42
CA LEU A 368 -20.98 1.93 -2.74
C LEU A 368 -19.89 1.31 -3.63
N ILE A 369 -20.24 0.35 -4.50
CA ILE A 369 -19.33 -0.21 -5.50
C ILE A 369 -18.99 0.83 -6.58
N ALA A 370 -19.98 1.56 -7.09
CA ALA A 370 -19.79 2.57 -8.12
C ALA A 370 -18.90 3.72 -7.61
N LEU A 371 -19.09 4.16 -6.36
CA LEU A 371 -18.17 5.11 -5.69
C LEU A 371 -16.75 4.53 -5.55
N ALA A 372 -16.60 3.24 -5.22
CA ALA A 372 -15.30 2.60 -5.15
C ALA A 372 -14.61 2.53 -6.53
N ILE A 373 -15.36 2.26 -7.61
CA ILE A 373 -14.87 2.24 -8.99
C ILE A 373 -14.47 3.64 -9.47
N VAL A 374 -15.22 4.68 -9.11
CA VAL A 374 -14.88 6.08 -9.39
C VAL A 374 -13.57 6.49 -8.71
N ILE A 375 -13.39 6.12 -7.43
CA ILE A 375 -12.14 6.35 -6.67
C ILE A 375 -10.97 5.51 -7.23
N ARG A 376 -11.23 4.27 -7.65
CA ARG A 376 -10.22 3.37 -8.19
C ARG A 376 -10.88 2.29 -9.09
N PRO A 377 -10.65 2.29 -10.42
CA PRO A 377 -11.31 1.34 -11.33
C PRO A 377 -11.12 -0.14 -11.00
N THR A 378 -10.02 -0.50 -10.32
CA THR A 378 -9.76 -1.88 -9.89
C THR A 378 -10.79 -2.43 -8.90
N ALA A 379 -11.56 -1.58 -8.23
CA ALA A 379 -12.61 -1.98 -7.29
C ALA A 379 -13.67 -2.90 -7.93
N ALA A 380 -13.84 -2.85 -9.25
CA ALA A 380 -14.71 -3.75 -9.99
C ALA A 380 -14.28 -5.22 -9.86
N ILE A 381 -12.97 -5.51 -9.77
CA ILE A 381 -12.41 -6.87 -9.85
C ILE A 381 -13.01 -7.81 -8.79
N PRO A 382 -12.93 -7.55 -7.46
CA PRO A 382 -13.55 -8.41 -6.45
C PRO A 382 -15.08 -8.46 -6.51
N TRP A 383 -15.72 -7.47 -7.13
CA TRP A 383 -17.18 -7.37 -7.19
C TRP A 383 -17.81 -8.06 -8.40
N ILE A 384 -17.07 -8.30 -9.49
CA ILE A 384 -17.58 -9.00 -10.68
C ILE A 384 -18.29 -10.32 -10.33
N PRO A 385 -17.71 -11.26 -9.53
CA PRO A 385 -18.40 -12.50 -9.18
C PRO A 385 -19.67 -12.27 -8.34
N LEU A 386 -19.64 -11.31 -7.40
CA LEU A 386 -20.77 -11.02 -6.52
C LEU A 386 -21.95 -10.38 -7.28
N VAL A 387 -21.66 -9.40 -8.14
CA VAL A 387 -22.67 -8.71 -8.98
C VAL A 387 -23.26 -9.68 -10.00
N PHE A 388 -22.43 -10.47 -10.69
CA PHE A 388 -22.89 -11.50 -11.62
C PHE A 388 -23.74 -12.57 -10.91
N SER A 389 -23.29 -13.07 -9.76
CA SER A 389 -24.05 -14.02 -8.95
C SER A 389 -25.33 -13.44 -8.34
N HIS A 390 -25.50 -12.12 -8.27
CA HIS A 390 -26.75 -11.47 -7.90
C HIS A 390 -27.68 -11.36 -9.12
N PHE A 391 -27.17 -10.88 -10.26
CA PHE A 391 -27.91 -10.80 -11.52
C PHE A 391 -28.49 -12.15 -11.98
N LEU A 392 -27.74 -13.26 -11.82
CA LEU A 392 -28.23 -14.60 -12.12
C LEU A 392 -29.35 -15.10 -11.18
N ARG A 393 -29.44 -14.56 -9.95
CA ARG A 393 -30.46 -14.93 -8.95
C ARG A 393 -31.70 -14.05 -9.00
N GLU A 394 -31.55 -12.81 -9.46
CA GLU A 394 -32.66 -11.87 -9.58
C GLU A 394 -33.60 -12.33 -10.70
N GLN A 395 -34.90 -12.36 -10.41
CA GLN A 395 -35.92 -12.69 -11.40
C GLN A 395 -36.21 -11.48 -12.28
N ARG A 396 -36.38 -10.30 -11.67
CA ARG A 396 -36.66 -9.04 -12.38
C ARG A 396 -35.36 -8.34 -12.79
N LYS A 397 -34.68 -8.97 -13.74
CA LYS A 397 -33.39 -8.52 -14.30
C LYS A 397 -33.48 -7.12 -14.92
N ALA A 398 -34.62 -6.80 -15.55
CA ALA A 398 -34.91 -5.47 -16.07
C ALA A 398 -34.90 -4.41 -14.96
N ASP A 399 -35.67 -4.60 -13.89
CA ASP A 399 -35.75 -3.67 -12.75
C ASP A 399 -34.39 -3.44 -12.08
N LEU A 400 -33.58 -4.49 -11.94
CA LEU A 400 -32.22 -4.38 -11.40
C LEU A 400 -31.33 -3.50 -12.29
N ILE A 401 -31.41 -3.66 -13.61
CA ILE A 401 -30.64 -2.83 -14.56
C ILE A 401 -31.19 -1.40 -14.59
N LEU A 402 -32.49 -1.23 -14.87
CA LEU A 402 -33.13 0.05 -15.18
C LEU A 402 -33.33 0.95 -13.97
N HIS A 403 -33.65 0.40 -12.79
CA HIS A 403 -33.90 1.19 -11.58
C HIS A 403 -32.75 1.19 -10.58
N ASN A 404 -31.69 0.40 -10.80
CA ASN A 404 -30.52 0.40 -9.91
C ASN A 404 -29.22 0.63 -10.70
N CYS A 405 -28.82 -0.28 -11.60
CA CYS A 405 -27.51 -0.19 -12.26
C CYS A 405 -27.34 1.08 -13.11
N ILE A 406 -28.31 1.40 -13.98
CA ILE A 406 -28.23 2.56 -14.87
C ILE A 406 -28.30 3.89 -14.09
N PRO A 407 -29.26 4.13 -13.17
CA PRO A 407 -29.32 5.39 -12.43
C PRO A 407 -28.10 5.61 -11.53
N VAL A 408 -27.62 4.56 -10.84
CA VAL A 408 -26.41 4.66 -10.02
C VAL A 408 -25.18 4.93 -10.88
N GLY A 409 -25.04 4.25 -12.02
CA GLY A 409 -23.93 4.47 -12.95
C GLY A 409 -23.92 5.89 -13.51
N LEU A 410 -25.06 6.38 -14.00
CA LEU A 410 -25.18 7.74 -14.55
C LEU A 410 -24.90 8.82 -13.49
N VAL A 411 -25.45 8.69 -12.28
CA VAL A 411 -25.22 9.67 -11.20
C VAL A 411 -23.75 9.67 -10.74
N THR A 412 -23.15 8.50 -10.52
CA THR A 412 -21.77 8.43 -10.01
C THR A 412 -20.72 8.82 -11.06
N LEU A 413 -20.89 8.41 -12.32
CA LEU A 413 -20.02 8.85 -13.42
C LEU A 413 -20.24 10.32 -13.76
N GLY A 414 -21.48 10.82 -13.73
CA GLY A 414 -21.79 12.24 -13.90
C GLY A 414 -21.11 13.12 -12.84
N ILE A 415 -21.15 12.70 -11.57
CA ILE A 415 -20.42 13.37 -10.49
C ILE A 415 -18.91 13.34 -10.74
N SER A 416 -18.32 12.18 -11.10
CA SER A 416 -16.88 12.09 -11.41
C SER A 416 -16.50 13.04 -12.55
N LEU A 417 -17.23 13.01 -13.67
CA LEU A 417 -16.99 13.86 -14.82
C LEU A 417 -17.06 15.35 -14.46
N ILE A 418 -17.99 15.76 -13.59
CA ILE A 418 -18.07 17.14 -13.10
C ILE A 418 -16.88 17.48 -12.19
N THR A 419 -16.51 16.62 -11.23
CA THR A 419 -15.36 16.88 -10.34
C THR A 419 -14.03 16.91 -11.09
N ASP A 420 -13.85 15.98 -12.04
CA ASP A 420 -12.66 15.92 -12.88
C ASP A 420 -12.64 17.09 -13.88
N ARG A 421 -13.79 17.55 -14.40
CA ARG A 421 -13.90 18.78 -15.20
C ARG A 421 -13.54 20.05 -14.43
N VAL A 422 -13.84 20.11 -13.14
CA VAL A 422 -13.43 21.22 -12.26
C VAL A 422 -11.94 21.14 -11.94
N PHE A 423 -11.39 19.93 -11.72
CA PHE A 423 -9.98 19.72 -11.42
C PHE A 423 -9.05 20.00 -12.62
N PHE A 424 -9.35 19.42 -13.78
CA PHE A 424 -8.45 19.47 -14.97
C PHE A 424 -8.73 20.64 -15.91
N GLY A 425 -9.87 21.34 -15.77
CA GLY A 425 -10.27 22.44 -16.65
C GLY A 425 -10.89 22.02 -17.99
N GLU A 426 -10.99 20.70 -18.26
CA GLU A 426 -11.50 20.09 -19.48
C GLU A 426 -12.27 18.79 -19.15
N TRP A 427 -13.11 18.29 -20.07
CA TRP A 427 -13.93 17.09 -19.81
C TRP A 427 -13.11 15.81 -20.01
N VAL A 428 -12.83 15.09 -18.92
CA VAL A 428 -12.01 13.87 -18.96
C VAL A 428 -12.71 12.71 -18.25
N LEU A 429 -12.90 11.59 -18.96
CA LEU A 429 -13.31 10.32 -18.34
C LEU A 429 -12.07 9.57 -17.84
N VAL A 430 -11.60 9.94 -16.65
CA VAL A 430 -10.32 9.48 -16.09
C VAL A 430 -10.24 7.95 -15.98
N GLN A 431 -11.36 7.28 -15.67
CA GLN A 431 -11.40 5.82 -15.55
C GLN A 431 -11.13 5.10 -16.90
N LEU A 432 -11.44 5.73 -18.03
CA LEU A 432 -11.10 5.22 -19.37
C LEU A 432 -9.61 5.45 -19.69
N ASN A 433 -9.06 6.61 -19.34
CA ASN A 433 -7.62 6.89 -19.46
C ASN A 433 -6.79 5.89 -18.62
N PHE A 434 -7.20 5.66 -17.38
CA PHE A 434 -6.60 4.67 -16.49
C PHE A 434 -6.60 3.26 -17.11
N LEU A 435 -7.73 2.83 -17.68
CA LEU A 435 -7.85 1.53 -18.35
C LEU A 435 -6.91 1.43 -19.57
N LYS A 436 -6.90 2.45 -20.43
CA LYS A 436 -6.03 2.52 -21.61
C LYS A 436 -4.56 2.41 -21.22
N PHE A 437 -4.11 3.20 -20.26
CA PHE A 437 -2.70 3.26 -19.85
C PHE A 437 -2.25 2.00 -19.09
N ASN A 438 -3.01 1.56 -18.09
CA ASN A 438 -2.56 0.50 -17.18
C ASN A 438 -2.82 -0.91 -17.72
N VAL A 439 -3.88 -1.11 -18.53
CA VAL A 439 -4.29 -2.43 -19.01
C VAL A 439 -3.98 -2.65 -20.49
N LEU A 440 -4.24 -1.66 -21.36
CA LEU A 440 -3.98 -1.82 -22.80
C LEU A 440 -2.52 -1.55 -23.18
N GLN A 441 -1.87 -0.58 -22.54
CA GLN A 441 -0.47 -0.21 -22.82
C GLN A 441 0.55 -0.91 -21.90
N ASN A 442 0.12 -1.58 -20.82
CA ASN A 442 0.94 -2.39 -19.88
C ASN A 442 2.21 -1.68 -19.34
N LEU A 443 2.21 -0.34 -19.32
CA LEU A 443 3.33 0.51 -18.87
C LEU A 443 3.66 0.35 -17.37
N GLY A 444 2.80 -0.35 -16.60
CA GLY A 444 3.10 -0.76 -15.23
C GLY A 444 4.40 -1.58 -15.10
N THR A 445 4.85 -2.25 -16.16
CA THR A 445 6.16 -2.92 -16.24
C THR A 445 7.35 -2.03 -15.86
N PHE A 446 7.27 -0.71 -16.09
CA PHE A 446 8.27 0.29 -15.69
C PHE A 446 8.50 0.34 -14.17
N TYR A 447 7.49 0.03 -13.37
CA TYR A 447 7.54 -0.03 -11.91
C TYR A 447 7.97 -1.40 -11.37
N GLY A 448 8.64 -2.20 -12.20
CA GLY A 448 9.05 -3.56 -11.89
C GLY A 448 7.95 -4.59 -12.19
N SER A 449 8.36 -5.85 -12.37
CA SER A 449 7.47 -6.96 -12.71
C SER A 449 7.72 -8.19 -11.86
N HIS A 450 6.68 -8.99 -11.67
CA HIS A 450 6.71 -10.19 -10.85
C HIS A 450 6.03 -11.37 -11.56
N PRO A 451 6.53 -12.62 -11.39
CA PRO A 451 5.93 -13.82 -11.99
C PRO A 451 4.42 -13.93 -11.76
N TRP A 452 3.71 -14.59 -12.68
CA TRP A 452 2.25 -14.72 -12.60
C TRP A 452 1.79 -15.29 -11.25
N HIS A 453 2.47 -16.33 -10.75
CA HIS A 453 2.15 -17.01 -9.49
C HIS A 453 2.42 -16.17 -8.23
N TRP A 454 3.02 -14.98 -8.32
CA TRP A 454 3.47 -14.21 -7.17
C TRP A 454 2.36 -13.92 -6.15
N TYR A 455 1.12 -13.63 -6.57
CA TYR A 455 0.02 -13.45 -5.62
C TYR A 455 -0.40 -14.73 -4.90
N LEU A 456 -0.20 -15.90 -5.52
CA LEU A 456 -0.46 -17.20 -4.89
C LEU A 456 0.68 -17.61 -3.94
N THR A 457 1.94 -17.38 -4.33
CA THR A 457 3.12 -17.84 -3.58
C THR A 457 3.65 -16.85 -2.56
N GLN A 458 3.37 -15.55 -2.71
CA GLN A 458 3.88 -14.48 -1.84
C GLN A 458 2.77 -13.52 -1.41
N GLY A 459 2.04 -12.91 -2.36
CA GLY A 459 1.06 -11.85 -2.09
C GLY A 459 0.00 -12.21 -1.03
N LEU A 460 -0.86 -13.19 -1.33
CA LEU A 460 -1.91 -13.64 -0.41
C LEU A 460 -1.35 -14.28 0.88
N PRO A 461 -0.32 -15.15 0.83
CA PRO A 461 0.35 -15.65 2.04
C PRO A 461 0.87 -14.55 2.98
N ILE A 462 1.46 -13.48 2.44
CA ILE A 462 2.03 -12.39 3.25
C ILE A 462 0.92 -11.53 3.88
N ILE A 463 -0.09 -11.08 3.11
CA ILE A 463 -1.16 -10.24 3.71
C ILE A 463 -2.02 -10.96 4.75
N LEU A 464 -2.12 -12.30 4.67
CA LEU A 464 -2.74 -13.12 5.72
C LEU A 464 -1.76 -13.42 6.86
N GLY A 465 -0.49 -13.63 6.55
CA GLY A 465 0.52 -14.09 7.49
C GLY A 465 0.05 -15.36 8.21
N THR A 466 0.07 -15.32 9.54
CA THR A 466 -0.39 -16.45 10.38
C THR A 466 -1.90 -16.72 10.32
N HIS A 467 -2.71 -15.85 9.71
CA HIS A 467 -4.11 -16.17 9.40
C HIS A 467 -4.27 -17.17 8.24
N LEU A 468 -3.25 -17.40 7.39
CA LEU A 468 -3.32 -18.29 6.23
C LEU A 468 -3.85 -19.71 6.54
N PRO A 469 -3.35 -20.47 7.54
CA PRO A 469 -3.92 -21.78 7.87
C PRO A 469 -5.37 -21.69 8.37
N PHE A 470 -5.75 -20.60 9.05
CA PHE A 470 -7.12 -20.39 9.51
C PHE A 470 -8.07 -20.05 8.36
N PHE A 471 -7.60 -19.30 7.35
CA PHE A 471 -8.32 -19.07 6.10
C PHE A 471 -8.58 -20.40 5.38
N ILE A 472 -7.55 -21.22 5.15
CA ILE A 472 -7.65 -22.51 4.45
C ILE A 472 -8.63 -23.45 5.17
N HIS A 473 -8.48 -23.64 6.48
CA HIS A 473 -9.39 -24.45 7.29
C HIS A 473 -10.82 -23.89 7.28
N GLY A 474 -10.97 -22.57 7.34
CA GLY A 474 -12.25 -21.87 7.24
C GLY A 474 -12.96 -22.08 5.91
N CYS A 475 -12.23 -22.11 4.79
CA CYS A 475 -12.78 -22.37 3.46
C CYS A 475 -13.33 -23.80 3.29
N VAL A 476 -12.81 -24.77 4.06
CA VAL A 476 -13.33 -26.15 4.10
C VAL A 476 -14.60 -26.23 4.97
N LEU A 477 -14.61 -25.55 6.13
CA LEU A 477 -15.71 -25.61 7.09
C LEU A 477 -16.92 -24.71 6.76
N ALA A 478 -16.73 -23.61 6.03
CA ALA A 478 -17.79 -22.63 5.81
C ALA A 478 -18.94 -23.20 4.96
N PRO A 479 -20.22 -22.99 5.36
CA PRO A 479 -21.38 -23.44 4.61
C PRO A 479 -21.35 -23.05 3.13
N LYS A 480 -21.78 -23.96 2.24
CA LYS A 480 -21.71 -23.81 0.77
C LYS A 480 -22.27 -22.47 0.25
N ARG A 481 -23.22 -21.83 0.97
CA ARG A 481 -23.76 -20.49 0.67
C ARG A 481 -22.69 -19.38 0.60
N TYR A 482 -21.56 -19.52 1.28
CA TYR A 482 -20.47 -18.53 1.29
C TYR A 482 -19.37 -18.80 0.25
N ARG A 483 -19.52 -19.83 -0.59
CA ARG A 483 -18.56 -20.06 -1.70
C ARG A 483 -18.43 -18.85 -2.63
N ILE A 484 -19.42 -17.97 -2.71
CA ILE A 484 -19.33 -16.72 -3.47
C ILE A 484 -18.23 -15.77 -2.94
N PHE A 485 -17.97 -15.74 -1.63
CA PHE A 485 -16.88 -14.97 -1.04
C PHE A 485 -15.51 -15.59 -1.36
N LEU A 486 -15.40 -16.91 -1.35
CA LEU A 486 -14.19 -17.61 -1.78
C LEU A 486 -13.92 -17.43 -3.29
N MET A 487 -14.97 -17.46 -4.11
CA MET A 487 -14.87 -17.18 -5.54
C MET A 487 -14.41 -15.75 -5.82
N ALA A 488 -14.81 -14.77 -5.01
CA ALA A 488 -14.28 -13.40 -5.10
C ALA A 488 -12.78 -13.36 -4.83
N VAL A 489 -12.30 -13.98 -3.74
CA VAL A 489 -10.86 -14.06 -3.42
C VAL A 489 -10.08 -14.73 -4.55
N ILE A 490 -10.53 -15.89 -5.03
CA ILE A 490 -9.87 -16.66 -6.09
C ILE A 490 -9.85 -15.87 -7.41
N TRP A 491 -10.99 -15.31 -7.82
CA TRP A 491 -11.11 -14.48 -9.01
C TRP A 491 -10.16 -13.28 -8.97
N THR A 492 -10.14 -12.54 -7.86
CA THR A 492 -9.27 -11.38 -7.71
C THR A 492 -7.79 -11.76 -7.77
N VAL A 493 -7.38 -12.85 -7.10
CA VAL A 493 -6.00 -13.36 -7.18
C VAL A 493 -5.65 -13.77 -8.61
N LEU A 494 -6.54 -14.45 -9.34
CA LEU A 494 -6.30 -14.85 -10.74
C LEU A 494 -6.19 -13.63 -11.67
N VAL A 495 -7.10 -12.66 -11.58
CA VAL A 495 -7.08 -11.45 -12.41
C VAL A 495 -5.84 -10.60 -12.14
N TYR A 496 -5.46 -10.37 -10.89
CA TYR A 496 -4.22 -9.65 -10.60
C TYR A 496 -2.95 -10.45 -10.95
N SER A 497 -3.02 -11.79 -11.03
CA SER A 497 -1.87 -12.61 -11.44
C SER A 497 -1.45 -12.41 -12.89
N THR A 498 -2.36 -12.02 -13.79
CA THR A 498 -2.04 -11.75 -15.21
C THR A 498 -1.32 -10.42 -15.43
N LEU A 499 -1.45 -9.45 -14.51
CA LEU A 499 -0.80 -8.14 -14.62
C LEU A 499 0.70 -8.25 -14.31
N SER A 500 1.55 -7.63 -15.12
CA SER A 500 3.02 -7.69 -14.99
C SER A 500 3.50 -7.17 -13.64
N HIS A 501 3.00 -6.00 -13.25
CA HIS A 501 3.30 -5.30 -12.01
C HIS A 501 2.34 -5.73 -10.88
N LYS A 502 2.86 -5.92 -9.66
CA LYS A 502 2.13 -6.55 -8.55
C LYS A 502 2.52 -5.93 -7.21
N GLU A 503 1.54 -5.57 -6.39
CA GLU A 503 1.74 -5.02 -5.04
C GLU A 503 0.81 -5.66 -4.01
N PHE A 504 1.30 -5.82 -2.76
CA PHE A 504 0.50 -6.36 -1.64
C PHE A 504 -0.81 -5.58 -1.40
N ARG A 505 -0.78 -4.25 -1.58
CA ARG A 505 -1.95 -3.39 -1.35
C ARG A 505 -3.07 -3.56 -2.39
N PHE A 506 -2.79 -4.05 -3.60
CA PHE A 506 -3.82 -4.21 -4.63
C PHE A 506 -4.84 -5.31 -4.27
N ILE A 507 -4.42 -6.34 -3.54
CA ILE A 507 -5.30 -7.39 -3.03
C ILE A 507 -5.85 -7.11 -1.62
N TYR A 508 -5.57 -5.94 -1.01
CA TYR A 508 -6.16 -5.56 0.28
C TYR A 508 -7.70 -5.68 0.33
N PRO A 509 -8.47 -5.35 -0.73
CA PRO A 509 -9.93 -5.49 -0.73
C PRO A 509 -10.45 -6.93 -0.57
N VAL A 510 -9.62 -7.97 -0.79
CA VAL A 510 -10.04 -9.37 -0.56
C VAL A 510 -9.92 -9.79 0.91
N LEU A 511 -9.17 -9.03 1.73
CA LEU A 511 -8.85 -9.41 3.11
C LEU A 511 -10.08 -9.55 4.02
N PRO A 512 -11.14 -8.72 3.93
CA PRO A 512 -12.37 -8.91 4.72
C PRO A 512 -13.10 -10.23 4.40
N PHE A 513 -13.08 -10.65 3.13
CA PHE A 513 -13.60 -11.97 2.72
C PHE A 513 -12.77 -13.11 3.32
N CYS A 514 -11.45 -12.93 3.43
CA CYS A 514 -10.57 -13.91 4.06
C CYS A 514 -10.81 -14.00 5.58
N MET A 515 -10.93 -12.85 6.27
CA MET A 515 -11.19 -12.81 7.71
C MET A 515 -12.54 -13.41 8.10
N PHE A 516 -13.53 -13.39 7.19
CA PHE A 516 -14.77 -14.16 7.33
C PHE A 516 -14.48 -15.66 7.52
N PHE A 517 -13.65 -16.26 6.66
CA PHE A 517 -13.27 -17.68 6.79
C PHE A 517 -12.39 -17.93 8.02
N CYS A 518 -11.45 -17.03 8.35
CA CYS A 518 -10.63 -17.13 9.57
C CYS A 518 -11.49 -17.20 10.85
N GLY A 519 -12.52 -16.35 10.96
CA GLY A 519 -13.44 -16.38 12.09
C GLY A 519 -14.29 -17.65 12.15
N PHE A 520 -14.71 -18.18 11.00
CA PHE A 520 -15.34 -19.50 10.89
C PHE A 520 -14.42 -20.62 11.40
N SER A 521 -13.13 -20.58 11.07
CA SER A 521 -12.14 -21.54 11.54
C SER A 521 -12.00 -21.51 13.06
N LEU A 522 -11.75 -20.32 13.65
CA LEU A 522 -11.63 -20.15 15.11
C LEU A 522 -12.89 -20.61 15.85
N LYS A 523 -14.09 -20.31 15.33
CA LYS A 523 -15.36 -20.72 15.94
C LYS A 523 -15.46 -22.24 16.14
N HIS A 524 -14.95 -23.05 15.20
CA HIS A 524 -15.05 -24.51 15.25
C HIS A 524 -13.91 -25.22 15.99
N LEU A 525 -12.81 -24.53 16.33
CA LEU A 525 -11.80 -25.10 17.23
C LEU A 525 -12.41 -25.36 18.61
N LYS A 526 -12.20 -26.55 19.17
CA LYS A 526 -12.66 -26.90 20.53
C LYS A 526 -11.60 -26.50 21.57
N ALA A 527 -10.72 -27.42 21.97
CA ALA A 527 -9.72 -27.19 23.02
C ALA A 527 -8.79 -26.00 22.73
N TRP A 528 -8.25 -25.94 21.51
CA TRP A 528 -7.21 -24.96 21.12
C TRP A 528 -7.72 -23.54 20.83
N LYS A 529 -9.03 -23.25 21.00
CA LYS A 529 -9.64 -21.96 20.57
C LYS A 529 -8.97 -20.73 21.19
N LYS A 530 -8.70 -20.77 22.50
CA LYS A 530 -8.03 -19.67 23.23
C LYS A 530 -6.58 -19.51 22.77
N SER A 531 -5.81 -20.60 22.78
CA SER A 531 -4.39 -20.59 22.39
C SER A 531 -4.19 -20.14 20.95
N ALA A 532 -5.07 -20.53 20.03
CA ALA A 532 -5.05 -20.09 18.64
C ALA A 532 -5.33 -18.58 18.48
N ALA A 533 -6.28 -18.03 19.25
CA ALA A 533 -6.53 -16.59 19.26
C ALA A 533 -5.36 -15.80 19.86
N SER A 534 -4.79 -16.26 20.99
CA SER A 534 -3.58 -15.65 21.59
C SER A 534 -2.38 -15.71 20.64
N PHE A 535 -2.17 -16.85 19.97
CA PHE A 535 -1.13 -17.00 18.94
C PHE A 535 -1.33 -15.98 17.82
N LEU A 536 -2.52 -15.92 17.20
CA LEU A 536 -2.83 -14.96 16.14
C LEU A 536 -2.60 -13.51 16.58
N LEU A 537 -3.02 -13.13 17.79
CA LEU A 537 -2.80 -11.78 18.31
C LEU A 537 -1.30 -11.45 18.38
N VAL A 538 -0.50 -12.28 19.03
CA VAL A 538 0.94 -12.04 19.21
C VAL A 538 1.68 -12.08 17.86
N SER A 539 1.40 -13.08 17.03
CA SER A 539 2.09 -13.29 15.75
C SER A 539 1.75 -12.26 14.68
N ASN A 540 0.62 -11.54 14.79
CA ASN A 540 0.31 -10.40 13.93
C ASN A 540 0.75 -9.07 14.55
N LEU A 541 0.74 -8.93 15.88
CA LEU A 541 1.19 -7.70 16.55
C LEU A 541 2.68 -7.42 16.30
N LEU A 542 3.53 -8.46 16.31
CA LEU A 542 4.97 -8.30 16.03
C LEU A 542 5.28 -7.65 14.67
N PRO A 543 4.82 -8.17 13.51
CA PRO A 543 5.03 -7.50 12.23
C PRO A 543 4.29 -6.16 12.15
N ALA A 544 3.08 -6.02 12.70
CA ALA A 544 2.33 -4.77 12.68
C ALA A 544 3.04 -3.62 13.42
N LEU A 545 3.68 -3.90 14.57
CA LEU A 545 4.50 -2.92 15.29
C LEU A 545 5.83 -2.67 14.58
N TYR A 546 6.50 -3.70 14.07
CA TYR A 546 7.78 -3.53 13.37
C TYR A 546 7.64 -2.70 12.08
N THR A 547 6.66 -3.03 11.23
CA THR A 547 6.40 -2.24 10.02
C THR A 547 5.79 -0.89 10.36
N GLY A 548 4.97 -0.79 11.42
CA GLY A 548 4.35 0.47 11.86
C GLY A 548 5.32 1.50 12.45
N LEU A 549 6.26 1.08 13.31
CA LEU A 549 7.07 1.99 14.14
C LEU A 549 8.54 2.12 13.72
N ILE A 550 9.08 1.16 12.96
CA ILE A 550 10.54 0.99 12.79
C ILE A 550 10.95 0.98 11.31
N HIS A 551 10.47 0.02 10.52
CA HIS A 551 10.89 -0.12 9.13
C HIS A 551 10.34 1.02 8.25
N GLN A 552 11.21 1.65 7.46
CA GLN A 552 10.94 2.81 6.61
C GLN A 552 10.37 4.03 7.37
N ARG A 553 10.82 4.23 8.62
CA ARG A 553 10.42 5.41 9.42
C ARG A 553 11.16 6.69 9.05
N GLY A 554 12.45 6.62 8.74
CA GLY A 554 13.30 7.80 8.49
C GLY A 554 12.78 8.77 7.42
N THR A 555 12.01 8.30 6.44
CA THR A 555 11.39 9.12 5.38
C THR A 555 10.25 10.02 5.88
N LEU A 556 9.76 9.82 7.11
CA LEU A 556 8.83 10.72 7.80
C LEU A 556 9.56 11.54 8.89
N ASP A 557 10.44 10.91 9.66
CA ASP A 557 11.26 11.61 10.68
C ASP A 557 12.20 12.68 10.07
N VAL A 558 12.60 12.53 8.80
CA VAL A 558 13.34 13.58 8.07
C VAL A 558 12.50 14.83 7.81
N MET A 559 11.18 14.71 7.70
CA MET A 559 10.31 15.84 7.38
C MET A 559 10.17 16.84 8.55
N SER A 560 10.36 16.42 9.81
CA SER A 560 10.37 17.37 10.95
C SER A 560 11.56 18.33 10.88
N HIS A 561 12.72 17.84 10.46
CA HIS A 561 13.93 18.65 10.24
C HIS A 561 13.70 19.67 9.11
N VAL A 562 12.91 19.30 8.08
CA VAL A 562 12.49 20.24 7.01
C VAL A 562 11.44 21.25 7.52
N GLN A 563 10.51 20.85 8.40
CA GLN A 563 9.55 21.76 9.05
C GLN A 563 10.23 22.81 9.95
N GLU A 564 11.40 22.51 10.51
CA GLU A 564 12.17 23.47 11.32
C GLU A 564 12.74 24.61 10.47
N LEU A 565 13.13 24.34 9.22
CA LEU A 565 13.55 25.37 8.25
C LEU A 565 12.45 26.39 7.94
N CYS A 566 11.17 26.03 8.12
CA CYS A 566 10.03 26.93 7.97
C CYS A 566 9.85 27.90 9.16
N LYS A 567 10.45 27.63 10.32
CA LYS A 567 10.27 28.40 11.56
C LYS A 567 11.33 29.48 11.73
N ASP A 568 12.55 29.24 11.24
CA ASP A 568 13.63 30.22 11.27
C ASP A 568 13.44 31.30 10.19
N SER A 569 13.08 32.52 10.60
CA SER A 569 13.03 33.69 9.72
C SER A 569 14.32 33.90 8.91
N ASN A 570 15.47 33.56 9.51
CA ASN A 570 16.79 33.66 8.89
C ASN A 570 17.05 32.58 7.82
N GLN A 571 16.25 31.49 7.79
CA GLN A 571 16.36 30.41 6.80
C GLN A 571 15.31 30.52 5.68
N SER A 572 14.65 31.67 5.56
CA SER A 572 13.65 31.98 4.52
C SER A 572 14.14 31.91 3.06
N GLN A 573 15.46 31.78 2.83
CA GLN A 573 16.08 31.51 1.52
C GLN A 573 16.58 30.06 1.35
N ALA A 574 16.28 29.15 2.29
CA ALA A 574 16.78 27.79 2.23
C ALA A 574 16.28 27.03 0.98
N PHE A 575 17.19 26.27 0.38
CA PHE A 575 16.93 25.39 -0.75
C PHE A 575 17.30 23.96 -0.34
N VAL A 576 16.30 23.07 -0.27
CA VAL A 576 16.46 21.65 0.07
C VAL A 576 16.48 20.82 -1.21
N PHE A 577 17.49 19.97 -1.37
CA PHE A 577 17.54 18.99 -2.46
C PHE A 577 17.57 17.56 -1.92
N ILE A 578 16.56 16.78 -2.29
CA ILE A 578 16.34 15.40 -1.86
C ILE A 578 16.86 14.47 -2.96
N MET A 579 18.09 14.00 -2.82
CA MET A 579 18.80 13.12 -3.77
C MET A 579 18.49 11.64 -3.52
N MET A 580 17.36 11.35 -2.87
CA MET A 580 16.85 10.00 -2.66
C MET A 580 16.17 9.50 -3.96
N PRO A 581 15.90 8.19 -4.12
CA PRO A 581 15.01 7.70 -5.17
C PRO A 581 13.69 8.48 -5.17
N CYS A 582 13.16 8.73 -6.37
CA CYS A 582 11.99 9.58 -6.55
C CYS A 582 10.83 9.22 -5.61
N HIS A 583 10.17 10.25 -5.08
CA HIS A 583 9.00 10.10 -4.20
C HIS A 583 9.22 9.32 -2.89
N SER A 584 10.48 9.07 -2.46
CA SER A 584 10.79 8.36 -1.20
C SER A 584 10.23 9.03 0.06
N THR A 585 10.21 10.37 0.08
CA THR A 585 9.61 11.17 1.15
C THR A 585 8.26 11.74 0.72
N PRO A 586 7.40 12.18 1.65
CA PRO A 586 6.37 13.18 1.36
C PRO A 586 6.98 14.54 0.95
N PHE A 587 6.14 15.52 0.65
CA PHE A 587 6.55 16.84 0.17
C PHE A 587 5.78 17.97 0.90
N TYR A 588 5.23 18.98 0.22
CA TYR A 588 4.59 20.13 0.88
C TYR A 588 3.45 19.74 1.83
N SER A 589 2.72 18.67 1.54
CA SER A 589 1.73 18.05 2.45
C SER A 589 2.25 17.66 3.84
N HIS A 590 3.57 17.56 4.04
CA HIS A 590 4.21 17.29 5.34
C HIS A 590 5.23 18.37 5.74
N VAL A 591 5.22 19.53 5.08
CA VAL A 591 6.08 20.70 5.41
C VAL A 591 5.23 21.93 5.68
N HIS A 592 4.16 22.12 4.90
CA HIS A 592 3.21 23.23 4.95
C HIS A 592 3.83 24.64 5.04
N CYS A 593 4.93 24.85 4.31
CA CYS A 593 5.44 26.19 4.03
C CYS A 593 6.00 26.25 2.59
N PRO A 594 6.05 27.44 1.95
CA PRO A 594 6.50 27.61 0.56
C PRO A 594 8.03 27.57 0.40
N LEU A 595 8.70 26.66 1.12
CA LEU A 595 10.14 26.41 1.04
C LEU A 595 10.56 25.98 -0.37
N LYS A 596 11.72 26.44 -0.87
CA LYS A 596 12.27 25.95 -2.15
C LYS A 596 12.77 24.52 -1.95
N MET A 597 12.09 23.55 -2.56
CA MET A 597 12.44 22.13 -2.48
C MET A 597 12.53 21.50 -3.88
N ARG A 598 13.48 20.59 -4.07
CA ARG A 598 13.60 19.72 -5.26
C ARG A 598 13.86 18.28 -4.82
N PHE A 599 13.42 17.32 -5.61
CA PHE A 599 13.77 15.91 -5.52
C PHE A 599 14.09 15.38 -6.92
N LEU A 600 14.78 14.24 -7.03
CA LEU A 600 15.04 13.58 -8.32
C LEU A 600 13.73 13.02 -8.90
N GLN A 601 13.36 13.40 -10.12
CA GLN A 601 12.14 12.94 -10.77
C GLN A 601 12.35 11.62 -11.55
N CYS A 602 11.27 10.87 -11.76
CA CYS A 602 11.30 9.60 -12.47
C CYS A 602 10.04 9.33 -13.33
N PRO A 603 9.59 10.27 -14.18
CA PRO A 603 8.47 10.01 -15.08
C PRO A 603 8.83 8.82 -16.01
N PRO A 604 7.85 7.98 -16.38
CA PRO A 604 8.06 6.97 -17.40
C PRO A 604 8.27 7.63 -18.76
N ASP A 605 8.79 6.86 -19.72
CA ASP A 605 8.76 7.29 -21.10
C ASP A 605 7.31 7.45 -21.58
N LEU A 606 7.00 8.64 -22.09
CA LEU A 606 5.72 8.98 -22.72
C LEU A 606 5.89 9.25 -24.23
N THR A 607 7.11 9.08 -24.76
CA THR A 607 7.49 9.40 -26.15
C THR A 607 7.62 8.19 -27.06
N GLY A 608 7.78 6.98 -26.51
CA GLY A 608 8.03 5.75 -27.27
C GLY A 608 9.51 5.55 -27.64
N ASN A 609 10.43 6.17 -26.91
CA ASN A 609 11.87 6.08 -27.13
C ASN A 609 12.50 5.00 -26.25
N GLU A 610 12.91 3.88 -26.85
CA GLU A 610 13.59 2.77 -26.16
C GLU A 610 14.91 3.18 -25.48
N SER A 611 15.50 4.33 -25.85
CA SER A 611 16.71 4.88 -25.20
C SER A 611 16.40 5.87 -24.06
N TYR A 612 15.15 5.99 -23.61
CA TYR A 612 14.77 6.90 -22.53
C TYR A 612 15.35 6.49 -21.17
N ILE A 613 15.92 7.46 -20.45
CA ILE A 613 16.40 7.32 -19.07
C ILE A 613 15.97 8.59 -18.32
N ASP A 614 15.35 8.44 -17.15
CA ASP A 614 14.87 9.58 -16.34
C ASP A 614 15.97 10.24 -15.49
N GLU A 615 15.66 11.42 -14.91
CA GLU A 615 16.58 12.21 -14.09
C GLU A 615 17.21 11.39 -12.95
N ALA A 616 16.45 10.55 -12.26
CA ALA A 616 16.95 9.72 -11.18
C ALA A 616 17.88 8.62 -11.69
N ASP A 617 17.52 7.89 -12.76
CA ASP A 617 18.40 6.85 -13.32
C ASP A 617 19.68 7.44 -13.95
N VAL A 618 19.62 8.62 -14.57
CA VAL A 618 20.84 9.33 -15.04
C VAL A 618 21.69 9.77 -13.84
N PHE A 619 21.10 10.34 -12.78
CA PHE A 619 21.83 10.71 -11.56
C PHE A 619 22.56 9.51 -10.94
N TYR A 620 21.83 8.42 -10.67
CA TYR A 620 22.37 7.21 -10.05
C TYR A 620 23.32 6.40 -10.97
N SER A 621 23.58 6.86 -12.20
CA SER A 621 24.62 6.29 -13.07
C SER A 621 26.01 6.93 -12.89
N ASN A 622 26.05 8.18 -12.43
CA ASN A 622 27.27 8.93 -12.10
C ASN A 622 26.94 10.16 -11.22
N PRO A 623 26.70 9.97 -9.90
CA PRO A 623 26.24 11.06 -9.04
C PRO A 623 27.20 12.26 -8.98
N LEU A 624 28.51 12.00 -8.90
CA LEU A 624 29.52 13.05 -8.84
C LEU A 624 29.59 13.87 -10.14
N GLY A 625 29.56 13.21 -11.30
CA GLY A 625 29.53 13.88 -12.60
C GLY A 625 28.24 14.66 -12.83
N TRP A 626 27.09 14.12 -12.38
CA TRP A 626 25.81 14.81 -12.45
C TRP A 626 25.80 16.07 -11.57
N LEU A 627 26.23 15.97 -10.30
CA LEU A 627 26.26 17.10 -9.36
C LEU A 627 27.17 18.23 -9.83
N ASN A 628 28.35 17.92 -10.37
CA ASN A 628 29.26 18.92 -10.93
C ASN A 628 28.69 19.61 -12.19
N LYS A 629 27.88 18.90 -12.99
CA LYS A 629 27.20 19.47 -14.17
C LYS A 629 26.01 20.36 -13.77
N GLU A 630 25.17 19.88 -12.85
CA GLU A 630 23.97 20.60 -12.41
C GLU A 630 24.30 21.84 -11.57
N PHE A 631 25.28 21.72 -10.67
CA PHE A 631 25.71 22.78 -9.77
C PHE A 631 27.07 23.37 -10.17
N TYR A 632 27.21 23.68 -11.47
CA TYR A 632 28.38 24.33 -12.05
C TYR A 632 28.66 25.74 -11.48
N ASN A 633 27.68 26.36 -10.82
CA ASN A 633 27.76 27.68 -10.19
C ASN A 633 27.26 27.61 -8.73
N ASP A 634 28.00 28.20 -7.80
CA ASP A 634 27.71 28.14 -6.36
C ASP A 634 26.44 28.89 -5.92
N THR A 635 25.88 29.71 -6.82
CA THR A 635 24.56 30.35 -6.68
C THR A 635 23.39 29.36 -6.87
N LEU A 636 23.62 28.22 -7.55
CA LEU A 636 22.60 27.18 -7.79
C LEU A 636 22.55 26.13 -6.67
N LEU A 637 23.58 26.07 -5.82
CA LEU A 637 23.74 25.04 -4.79
C LEU A 637 22.61 25.05 -3.75
N PRO A 638 22.09 23.87 -3.34
CA PRO A 638 21.19 23.73 -2.20
C PRO A 638 21.85 24.18 -0.89
N SER A 639 21.10 24.78 0.02
CA SER A 639 21.58 25.00 1.39
C SER A 639 21.55 23.71 2.22
N HIS A 640 20.66 22.77 1.87
CA HIS A 640 20.54 21.46 2.50
C HIS A 640 20.45 20.33 1.49
N LEU A 641 21.14 19.23 1.76
CA LEU A 641 21.12 17.99 0.99
C LEU A 641 20.56 16.86 1.86
N ILE A 642 19.67 16.05 1.29
CA ILE A 642 19.01 14.92 1.95
C ILE A 642 19.17 13.68 1.08
N PHE A 643 19.79 12.62 1.60
CA PHE A 643 20.05 11.40 0.83
C PHE A 643 20.17 10.15 1.70
N PHE A 644 20.05 8.97 1.07
CA PHE A 644 20.32 7.71 1.72
C PHE A 644 21.83 7.47 1.89
N SER A 645 22.20 6.92 3.03
CA SER A 645 23.57 6.60 3.45
C SER A 645 24.45 5.89 2.40
N VAL A 646 23.88 5.07 1.53
CA VAL A 646 24.62 4.40 0.43
C VAL A 646 25.28 5.37 -0.55
N LEU A 647 24.70 6.56 -0.76
CA LEU A 647 25.20 7.56 -1.71
C LEU A 647 26.43 8.34 -1.19
N GLU A 648 26.66 8.34 0.13
CA GLU A 648 27.65 9.21 0.79
C GLU A 648 29.06 9.07 0.21
N GLN A 649 29.50 7.83 -0.04
CA GLN A 649 30.85 7.57 -0.53
C GLN A 649 31.05 8.13 -1.95
N GLU A 650 30.03 8.00 -2.82
CA GLU A 650 30.08 8.43 -4.22
C GLU A 650 30.12 9.96 -4.39
N ILE A 651 29.49 10.71 -3.48
CA ILE A 651 29.42 12.19 -3.54
C ILE A 651 30.34 12.89 -2.53
N SER A 652 31.10 12.13 -1.73
CA SER A 652 32.01 12.62 -0.68
C SER A 652 32.93 13.78 -1.13
N ALA A 653 33.52 13.67 -2.32
CA ALA A 653 34.37 14.72 -2.90
C ALA A 653 33.62 16.03 -3.18
N PHE A 654 32.35 15.96 -3.63
CA PHE A 654 31.50 17.15 -3.84
C PHE A 654 31.11 17.79 -2.52
N LEU A 655 30.75 16.98 -1.52
CA LEU A 655 30.41 17.46 -0.17
C LEU A 655 31.57 18.24 0.45
N ALA A 656 32.78 17.69 0.40
CA ALA A 656 33.98 18.37 0.90
C ALA A 656 34.31 19.65 0.11
N LEU A 657 34.35 19.58 -1.23
CA LEU A 657 34.71 20.70 -2.10
C LEU A 657 33.75 21.90 -1.93
N LYS A 658 32.45 21.63 -1.81
CA LYS A 658 31.39 22.65 -1.70
C LYS A 658 31.04 23.03 -0.26
N GLY A 659 31.74 22.50 0.75
CA GLY A 659 31.59 22.87 2.15
C GLY A 659 30.28 22.40 2.80
N TYR A 660 29.87 21.16 2.54
CA TYR A 660 28.73 20.53 3.19
C TYR A 660 29.15 19.71 4.41
N GLU A 661 28.53 19.99 5.56
CA GLU A 661 28.76 19.28 6.83
C GLU A 661 27.52 18.45 7.22
N LYS A 662 27.74 17.27 7.81
CA LYS A 662 26.67 16.36 8.24
C LYS A 662 26.02 16.87 9.52
N THR A 663 24.77 17.30 9.45
CA THR A 663 24.03 17.87 10.59
C THR A 663 23.14 16.86 11.30
N ALA A 664 22.63 15.83 10.62
CA ALA A 664 21.84 14.78 11.25
C ALA A 664 21.99 13.41 10.55
N THR A 665 21.76 12.35 11.33
CA THR A 665 21.67 10.96 10.87
C THR A 665 20.39 10.34 11.40
N ILE A 666 19.54 9.85 10.50
CA ILE A 666 18.18 9.37 10.81
C ILE A 666 18.08 7.91 10.40
N PHE A 667 17.69 7.04 11.33
CA PHE A 667 17.48 5.62 11.02
C PHE A 667 16.30 5.43 10.05
N HIS A 668 16.47 4.57 9.04
CA HIS A 668 15.43 4.25 8.06
C HIS A 668 15.04 2.77 8.05
N THR A 669 15.98 1.84 8.00
CA THR A 669 15.69 0.40 7.86
C THR A 669 16.84 -0.50 8.29
N HIS A 670 16.52 -1.67 8.86
CA HIS A 670 17.48 -2.77 9.07
C HIS A 670 17.75 -3.57 7.79
N VAL A 671 16.87 -3.43 6.79
CA VAL A 671 16.97 -4.11 5.49
C VAL A 671 17.10 -3.02 4.42
N PRO A 672 18.33 -2.54 4.15
CA PRO A 672 18.62 -1.71 2.98
C PRO A 672 18.61 -2.57 1.71
N GLN A 673 18.32 -1.97 0.56
CA GLN A 673 18.32 -2.65 -0.74
C GLN A 673 18.61 -1.61 -1.83
N GLY A 674 19.45 -1.98 -2.81
CA GLY A 674 19.76 -1.14 -3.98
C GLY A 674 20.10 0.31 -3.61
N ARG A 675 19.21 1.25 -3.94
CA ARG A 675 19.41 2.70 -3.68
C ARG A 675 18.90 3.17 -2.30
N VAL A 676 18.28 2.27 -1.53
CA VAL A 676 17.70 2.54 -0.20
C VAL A 676 18.69 2.13 0.89
N GLY A 677 19.31 3.12 1.54
CA GLY A 677 20.25 2.93 2.64
C GLY A 677 19.59 2.69 4.00
N SER A 678 20.37 2.17 4.97
CA SER A 678 19.90 1.89 6.33
C SER A 678 19.57 3.15 7.12
N HIS A 679 20.26 4.25 6.80
CA HIS A 679 20.07 5.58 7.36
C HIS A 679 19.87 6.62 6.24
N ILE A 680 19.25 7.74 6.59
CA ILE A 680 19.22 8.99 5.81
C ILE A 680 20.18 9.97 6.48
N TYR A 681 20.98 10.66 5.68
CA TYR A 681 21.86 11.74 6.15
C TYR A 681 21.30 13.10 5.73
N LEU A 682 21.42 14.06 6.64
CA LEU A 682 21.19 15.49 6.39
C LEU A 682 22.55 16.18 6.36
N TYR A 683 22.77 16.95 5.31
CA TYR A 683 23.95 17.80 5.15
C TYR A 683 23.50 19.25 4.96
N ARG A 684 24.23 20.20 5.58
CA ARG A 684 24.02 21.64 5.45
C ARG A 684 25.28 22.28 4.88
N ARG A 685 25.13 23.25 3.97
CA ARG A 685 26.26 24.03 3.47
C ARG A 685 26.71 25.02 4.54
N GLY A 686 27.98 24.98 4.93
CA GLY A 686 28.62 26.05 5.68
C GLY A 686 28.64 27.34 4.86
N LEU A 687 28.35 28.47 5.49
CA LEU A 687 28.57 29.77 4.86
C LEU A 687 30.07 30.08 4.94
N LYS A 688 30.68 30.34 3.79
CA LYS A 688 32.01 30.93 3.65
C LYS A 688 31.88 32.44 3.47
#